data_AF-A0A534CU20-F1
#
_entry.id   AF-A0A534CU20-F1
#
_cell.length_a   1.000
_cell.length_b   1.000
_cell.length_c   1.000
_cell.angle_alpha   90.00
_cell.angle_beta   90.00
_cell.angle_gamma   90.00
#
_symmetry.space_group_name_H-M   'P 1'
#
loop_
_entity.id
_entity.type
_entity.pdbx_description
1 polymer ?
#
loop_
_entity_poly.entity_id
_entity_poly.type
_entity_poly.pdbx_seq_one_letter_code
_entity_poly.pdbx_strand_id
1 'polypeptide(L)'
;MAAHPATISSAERTRTATAGAVPGHIDWRRVASLLHASRALDDIEESRLLPERKVLYQFSARGHDFAQILLGLELTDAHDGVTVYYRSRPLMLALGVSLEDAAAGPLARGGSFSGGRDIGVVFNLPRRTGATVLPACGGVGAQYTPAAGWAQAIRYRHETLGDQSYARSIAVVLGGDASCATNGFWSALNMATTLKLPLLFYIEDNGFGISVSSRLQTPGGNIAANLRSFSGLTILEGDGSDPEATAELTRRAVEWVREGRAPLMLRLTVPRLSGHSGQDTQAYKSAEILTEERARDPLPHLHEFLVPEVMAESEWTRLAAEARAGVERAVEGALARPPPDPASLTQHVFFENPDGTRALQEQGGLAPEGHVAAPASRTARPSGPRINMLTAIRRTLDVELALNPRMLVFGEDVGPKGGVHGATLGLQDKYGAPRVFDTSLSEEGIVGRAVGMALAGLLPVAEIQFRKYADCAAEQLNDCGTLRWRTRNRFAAPVVVRMPGGFFKCGDPWHSQTNEVAWVHGVGWQVAVPSNAEDAVGLMRSALRGNDPVIFFEHRAMLDGAWARRPYPGDEFVVTFGEARRVRAGAELTVVSWGAMVERCELAAAASHVDVELLDLRTLSPWDRRAVCASVEKTHRCLVVHEDNLTAGFGAEIAATLAAQQILRWLKRLGESVAENEPLIEIETDKVTVELASPGSGVLREILKQEQEEIAPGELLGRIESGAAAGAAAAATPTIAAATVVASAAAGTAGAPARRERRAGAAAGELSPAVSRLLRERGLDAAAIRGTGPGGRVTVEDVLRGGTAEPREPVAREAAPRAAAAGAEEAGAGANAAGEIRRVPHTAVRKRIAEHMVQSLLRTAPHVTTVFEADLAAVLADRSRRREEFARRGAPLTLTAYFVQAAVAAIRAVPEANSRWTDTALEIHEPIHIGVATAVEGTGLLVPVLRDAGSRDLFDTALGLNDLVTRARAGELSPADLRGGTFTISNHGVSGSLLAAPIIINQPQSAILGVGKLEKRPVVVDEGDEEKIVVRPRCYVTLTVDHRVMDGHRANRFLEVLVHTLGAWPA
;
A
#
# COMPACT_ATOMS: atom_id res chain seq x y z
N MET A 1 21.22 29.12 -28.02
CA MET A 1 20.63 30.44 -27.75
C MET A 1 19.12 30.28 -27.83
N ALA A 2 18.41 30.41 -26.72
CA ALA A 2 16.98 30.15 -26.64
C ALA A 2 16.25 31.46 -26.31
N ALA A 3 15.14 31.73 -26.99
CA ALA A 3 14.28 32.87 -26.66
C ALA A 3 13.50 32.58 -25.37
N HIS A 4 13.46 33.56 -24.45
CA HIS A 4 12.59 33.50 -23.29
C HIS A 4 11.12 33.53 -23.72
N PRO A 5 10.23 32.67 -23.17
CA PRO A 5 8.80 32.91 -23.23
C PRO A 5 8.46 34.10 -22.32
N ALA A 6 7.66 35.04 -22.84
CA ALA A 6 7.34 36.27 -22.11
C ALA A 6 6.39 36.01 -20.94
N THR A 7 6.81 36.41 -19.73
CA THR A 7 5.95 36.51 -18.55
C THR A 7 5.03 37.73 -18.68
N ILE A 8 3.72 37.51 -18.85
CA ILE A 8 2.73 38.58 -18.80
C ILE A 8 2.36 38.85 -17.34
N SER A 9 2.71 40.05 -16.87
CA SER A 9 2.48 40.50 -15.48
C SER A 9 1.03 40.90 -15.23
N SER A 10 0.52 40.63 -14.04
CA SER A 10 -0.87 40.84 -13.62
C SER A 10 -1.19 42.31 -13.27
N ALA A 11 -0.94 43.24 -14.19
CA ALA A 11 -0.97 44.68 -13.91
C ALA A 11 -1.71 45.53 -14.98
N GLU A 12 -2.88 45.10 -15.43
CA GLU A 12 -3.78 45.97 -16.22
C GLU A 12 -5.26 45.72 -15.88
N ARG A 13 -5.67 46.15 -14.67
CA ARG A 13 -7.09 46.42 -14.38
C ARG A 13 -7.41 47.83 -14.85
N THR A 14 -7.92 48.00 -16.05
CA THR A 14 -8.61 49.24 -16.44
C THR A 14 -9.82 48.90 -17.30
N ARG A 15 -10.98 49.44 -16.92
CA ARG A 15 -12.27 49.21 -17.57
C ARG A 15 -12.25 49.72 -19.01
N THR A 16 -12.47 48.82 -19.97
CA THR A 16 -13.10 49.16 -21.26
C THR A 16 -14.19 48.13 -21.53
N ALA A 17 -15.37 48.37 -20.96
CA ALA A 17 -16.59 47.65 -21.32
C ALA A 17 -17.09 48.16 -22.68
N THR A 18 -16.47 47.69 -23.76
CA THR A 18 -17.13 47.62 -25.07
C THR A 18 -17.91 46.32 -25.10
N ALA A 19 -19.24 46.39 -25.23
CA ALA A 19 -20.09 45.20 -25.30
C ALA A 19 -19.60 44.27 -26.42
N GLY A 20 -19.10 43.09 -26.04
CA GLY A 20 -18.67 42.06 -26.98
C GLY A 20 -19.88 41.52 -27.73
N ALA A 21 -19.74 41.29 -29.03
CA ALA A 21 -20.78 40.58 -29.78
C ALA A 21 -20.84 39.13 -29.28
N VAL A 22 -22.05 38.64 -29.01
CA VAL A 22 -22.26 37.28 -28.49
C VAL A 22 -21.54 36.23 -29.36
N PRO A 23 -20.72 35.33 -28.77
CA PRO A 23 -19.93 34.37 -29.55
C PRO A 23 -20.78 33.46 -30.44
N GLY A 24 -20.70 33.69 -31.76
CA GLY A 24 -21.56 33.02 -32.76
C GLY A 24 -21.23 31.55 -33.08
N HIS A 25 -20.22 30.96 -32.43
CA HIS A 25 -19.90 29.52 -32.57
C HIS A 25 -20.66 28.65 -31.56
N ILE A 26 -21.22 29.24 -30.51
CA ILE A 26 -21.94 28.54 -29.44
C ILE A 26 -23.45 28.56 -29.74
N ASP A 27 -24.10 27.41 -29.66
CA ASP A 27 -25.56 27.32 -29.67
C ASP A 27 -26.11 27.72 -28.28
N TRP A 28 -26.25 29.02 -28.08
CA TRP A 28 -26.76 29.60 -26.83
C TRP A 28 -28.19 29.17 -26.47
N ARG A 29 -29.02 28.79 -27.46
CA ARG A 29 -30.36 28.21 -27.20
C ARG A 29 -30.23 26.82 -26.59
N ARG A 30 -29.31 26.00 -27.08
CA ARG A 30 -28.97 24.71 -26.48
C ARG A 30 -28.34 24.86 -25.09
N VAL A 31 -27.46 25.85 -24.89
CA VAL A 31 -26.89 26.15 -23.55
C VAL A 31 -28.00 26.49 -22.55
N ALA A 32 -28.91 27.42 -22.89
CA ALA A 32 -30.04 27.77 -22.03
C ALA A 32 -30.97 26.58 -21.73
N SER A 33 -31.31 25.78 -22.75
CA SER A 33 -32.13 24.56 -22.61
C SER A 33 -31.48 23.53 -21.67
N LEU A 34 -30.18 23.25 -21.83
CA LEU A 34 -29.43 22.34 -20.97
C LEU A 34 -29.32 22.86 -19.53
N LEU A 35 -29.13 24.17 -19.35
CA LEU A 35 -29.04 24.79 -18.02
C LEU A 35 -30.39 24.68 -17.28
N HIS A 36 -31.50 25.00 -17.94
CA HIS A 36 -32.83 24.80 -17.36
C HIS A 36 -33.13 23.33 -17.06
N ALA A 37 -32.71 22.39 -17.90
CA ALA A 37 -32.90 20.96 -17.66
C ALA A 37 -32.07 20.46 -16.46
N SER A 38 -30.82 20.91 -16.33
CA SER A 38 -29.97 20.66 -15.15
C SER A 38 -30.64 21.16 -13.86
N ARG A 39 -31.11 22.41 -13.86
CA ARG A 39 -31.80 23.04 -12.72
C ARG A 39 -33.09 22.29 -12.35
N ALA A 40 -33.90 21.92 -13.33
CA ALA A 40 -35.14 21.18 -13.11
C ALA A 40 -34.90 19.75 -12.56
N LEU A 41 -33.83 19.07 -12.96
CA LEU A 41 -33.44 17.77 -12.39
C LEU A 41 -33.11 17.91 -10.91
N ASP A 42 -32.24 18.85 -10.55
CA ASP A 42 -31.86 19.10 -9.16
C ASP A 42 -33.05 19.54 -8.30
N ASP A 43 -33.91 20.43 -8.82
CA ASP A 43 -35.16 20.86 -8.16
C ASP A 43 -36.05 19.65 -7.81
N ILE A 44 -36.31 18.76 -8.77
CA ILE A 44 -37.22 17.62 -8.59
C ILE A 44 -36.62 16.56 -7.66
N GLU A 45 -35.31 16.37 -7.70
CA GLU A 45 -34.62 15.49 -6.77
C GLU A 45 -34.70 16.01 -5.33
N GLU A 46 -34.39 17.28 -5.10
CA GLU A 46 -34.42 17.91 -3.78
C GLU A 46 -35.85 18.07 -3.22
N SER A 47 -36.80 18.52 -4.05
CA SER A 47 -38.14 18.89 -3.58
C SER A 47 -39.12 17.72 -3.53
N ARG A 48 -38.84 16.62 -4.23
CA ARG A 48 -39.75 15.47 -4.35
C ARG A 48 -39.06 14.14 -4.08
N LEU A 49 -38.08 13.75 -4.89
CA LEU A 49 -37.59 12.36 -4.89
C LEU A 49 -36.78 11.99 -3.64
N LEU A 50 -36.03 12.94 -3.07
CA LEU A 50 -35.29 12.76 -1.81
C LEU A 50 -36.24 12.72 -0.59
N PRO A 51 -37.21 13.65 -0.42
CA PRO A 51 -38.28 13.52 0.58
C PRO A 51 -39.07 12.21 0.49
N GLU A 52 -39.38 11.75 -0.73
CA GLU A 52 -40.06 10.47 -0.99
C GLU A 52 -39.14 9.24 -0.80
N ARG A 53 -37.85 9.43 -0.47
CA ARG A 53 -36.82 8.37 -0.33
C ARG A 53 -36.62 7.52 -1.59
N LYS A 54 -36.95 8.05 -2.76
CA LYS A 54 -36.73 7.41 -4.08
C LYS A 54 -35.31 7.65 -4.59
N VAL A 55 -34.77 8.85 -4.35
CA VAL A 55 -33.33 9.12 -4.45
C VAL A 55 -32.76 9.09 -3.04
N LEU A 56 -31.75 8.25 -2.81
CA LEU A 56 -31.14 8.08 -1.48
C LEU A 56 -29.98 9.03 -1.22
N TYR A 57 -29.30 9.47 -2.29
CA TYR A 57 -28.14 10.34 -2.24
C TYR A 57 -28.16 11.30 -3.42
N GLN A 58 -28.35 12.59 -3.13
CA GLN A 58 -28.44 13.67 -4.11
C GLN A 58 -27.25 14.61 -3.93
N PHE A 59 -26.62 15.00 -5.05
CA PHE A 59 -25.63 16.06 -5.10
C PHE A 59 -26.00 17.03 -6.22
N SER A 60 -26.36 18.26 -5.87
CA SER A 60 -26.69 19.28 -6.86
C SER A 60 -25.48 19.76 -7.65
N ALA A 61 -25.69 20.08 -8.93
CA ALA A 61 -24.75 20.79 -9.80
C ALA A 61 -25.10 22.29 -9.95
N ARG A 62 -26.08 22.83 -9.21
CA ARG A 62 -26.44 24.26 -9.26
C ARG A 62 -25.22 25.15 -8.95
N GLY A 63 -24.84 25.98 -9.94
CA GLY A 63 -23.69 26.88 -9.88
C GLY A 63 -22.47 26.35 -10.64
N HIS A 64 -22.32 25.04 -10.73
CA HIS A 64 -21.30 24.33 -11.52
C HIS A 64 -21.75 24.11 -12.98
N ASP A 65 -23.07 24.06 -13.19
CA ASP A 65 -23.71 23.59 -14.41
C ASP A 65 -23.39 24.38 -15.68
N PHE A 66 -23.40 25.71 -15.62
CA PHE A 66 -23.14 26.54 -16.80
C PHE A 66 -21.75 26.29 -17.41
N ALA A 67 -20.70 26.34 -16.59
CA ALA A 67 -19.33 26.12 -17.03
C ALA A 67 -19.11 24.69 -17.60
N GLN A 68 -19.72 23.68 -16.99
CA GLN A 68 -19.65 22.31 -17.49
C GLN A 68 -20.41 22.10 -18.80
N ILE A 69 -21.54 22.78 -19.01
CA ILE A 69 -22.30 22.70 -20.27
C ILE A 69 -21.46 23.25 -21.42
N LEU A 70 -20.81 24.40 -21.23
CA LEU A 70 -19.89 24.97 -22.22
C LEU A 70 -18.73 24.02 -22.54
N LEU A 71 -18.06 23.47 -21.52
CA LEU A 71 -17.01 22.47 -21.70
C LEU A 71 -17.50 21.26 -22.51
N GLY A 72 -18.68 20.73 -22.20
CA GLY A 72 -19.24 19.55 -22.89
C GLY A 72 -19.57 19.79 -24.37
N LEU A 73 -19.80 21.04 -24.78
CA LEU A 73 -20.03 21.40 -26.19
C LEU A 73 -18.72 21.54 -27.00
N GLU A 74 -17.60 21.86 -26.34
CA GLU A 74 -16.26 21.96 -26.95
C GLU A 74 -15.54 20.59 -27.13
N LEU A 75 -16.09 19.53 -26.54
CA LEU A 75 -15.50 18.18 -26.54
C LEU A 75 -16.03 17.33 -27.71
N THR A 76 -15.62 17.75 -28.91
CA THR A 76 -16.13 17.27 -30.19
C THR A 76 -15.31 16.14 -30.86
N ASP A 77 -14.10 15.85 -30.40
CA ASP A 77 -13.21 14.89 -31.07
C ASP A 77 -13.57 13.43 -30.72
N ALA A 78 -13.30 12.50 -31.64
CA ALA A 78 -13.71 11.10 -31.52
C ALA A 78 -12.93 10.29 -30.47
N HIS A 79 -11.78 10.79 -30.01
CA HIS A 79 -10.96 10.12 -28.99
C HIS A 79 -10.70 11.00 -27.76
N ASP A 80 -11.47 12.08 -27.59
CA ASP A 80 -11.49 12.84 -26.34
C ASP A 80 -11.86 11.91 -25.18
N GLY A 81 -11.07 11.95 -24.11
CA GLY A 81 -11.32 11.18 -22.89
C GLY A 81 -11.62 12.10 -21.73
N VAL A 82 -12.74 11.90 -21.04
CA VAL A 82 -13.17 12.78 -19.95
C VAL A 82 -13.38 11.98 -18.68
N THR A 83 -12.78 12.43 -17.58
CA THR A 83 -13.06 11.89 -16.26
C THR A 83 -13.88 12.90 -15.45
N VAL A 84 -14.95 12.41 -14.82
CA VAL A 84 -15.96 13.23 -14.16
C VAL A 84 -16.08 12.91 -12.66
N TYR A 85 -16.80 13.74 -11.91
CA TYR A 85 -17.14 13.48 -10.51
C TYR A 85 -18.65 13.71 -10.28
N TYR A 86 -19.12 13.54 -9.04
CA TYR A 86 -20.55 13.51 -8.72
C TYR A 86 -21.34 14.78 -9.10
N ARG A 87 -20.71 15.96 -9.31
CA ARG A 87 -21.43 17.17 -9.80
C ARG A 87 -21.46 17.30 -11.32
N SER A 88 -21.00 16.31 -12.07
CA SER A 88 -20.79 16.44 -13.53
C SER A 88 -21.98 16.06 -14.41
N ARG A 89 -23.18 15.89 -13.84
CA ARG A 89 -24.44 15.67 -14.60
C ARG A 89 -24.65 16.68 -15.76
N PRO A 90 -24.41 18.00 -15.59
CA PRO A 90 -24.55 18.99 -16.67
C PRO A 90 -23.65 18.70 -17.88
N LEU A 91 -22.39 18.31 -17.65
CA LEU A 91 -21.48 17.84 -18.71
C LEU A 91 -22.08 16.64 -19.45
N MET A 92 -22.63 15.66 -18.72
CA MET A 92 -23.24 14.47 -19.34
C MET A 92 -24.40 14.84 -20.27
N LEU A 93 -25.25 15.79 -19.87
CA LEU A 93 -26.35 16.28 -20.69
C LEU A 93 -25.83 17.00 -21.95
N ALA A 94 -24.80 17.85 -21.82
CA ALA A 94 -24.17 18.52 -22.96
C ALA A 94 -23.58 17.51 -23.98
N LEU A 95 -22.91 16.47 -23.46
CA LEU A 95 -22.41 15.34 -24.24
C LEU A 95 -23.54 14.45 -24.83
N GLY A 96 -24.80 14.66 -24.47
CA GLY A 96 -25.95 13.98 -25.06
C GLY A 96 -26.41 12.71 -24.33
N VAL A 97 -26.20 12.60 -23.02
CA VAL A 97 -26.96 11.69 -22.18
C VAL A 97 -28.43 12.12 -22.15
N SER A 98 -29.36 11.16 -22.26
CA SER A 98 -30.79 11.46 -22.18
C SER A 98 -31.21 11.90 -20.77
N LEU A 99 -32.23 12.76 -20.67
CA LEU A 99 -32.79 13.15 -19.36
C LEU A 99 -33.28 11.95 -18.55
N GLU A 100 -33.76 10.90 -19.22
CA GLU A 100 -34.28 9.70 -18.55
C GLU A 100 -33.14 8.87 -17.95
N ASP A 101 -32.02 8.70 -18.66
CA ASP A 101 -30.85 8.01 -18.13
C ASP A 101 -30.17 8.82 -17.02
N ALA A 102 -30.14 10.15 -17.15
CA ALA A 102 -29.64 11.05 -16.11
C ALA A 102 -30.46 10.97 -14.80
N ALA A 103 -31.77 10.75 -14.91
CA ALA A 103 -32.67 10.52 -13.76
C ALA A 103 -32.63 9.06 -13.25
N ALA A 104 -32.39 8.08 -14.11
CA ALA A 104 -32.41 6.65 -13.75
C ALA A 104 -31.24 6.20 -12.86
N GLY A 105 -30.06 6.85 -12.96
CA GLY A 105 -28.90 6.59 -12.12
C GLY A 105 -29.15 6.83 -10.63
N PRO A 106 -29.54 8.06 -10.22
CA PRO A 106 -29.86 8.40 -8.83
C PRO A 106 -31.00 7.58 -8.20
N LEU A 107 -31.91 7.06 -9.03
CA LEU A 107 -33.00 6.17 -8.66
C LEU A 107 -32.58 4.68 -8.55
N ALA A 108 -31.30 4.36 -8.80
CA ALA A 108 -30.72 3.02 -8.80
C ALA A 108 -31.46 1.99 -9.66
N ARG A 109 -32.00 2.41 -10.82
CA ARG A 109 -32.93 1.60 -11.62
C ARG A 109 -32.22 0.58 -12.51
N GLY A 110 -32.93 -0.51 -12.84
CA GLY A 110 -32.51 -1.45 -13.88
C GLY A 110 -32.35 -0.72 -15.22
N GLY A 111 -31.27 -1.02 -15.94
CA GLY A 111 -30.94 -0.34 -17.21
C GLY A 111 -30.33 1.07 -17.07
N SER A 112 -30.04 1.55 -15.86
CA SER A 112 -29.20 2.73 -15.63
C SER A 112 -27.71 2.46 -15.94
N PHE A 113 -26.86 3.49 -15.88
CA PHE A 113 -25.40 3.42 -16.15
C PHE A 113 -24.63 2.35 -15.38
N SER A 114 -25.08 2.01 -14.17
CA SER A 114 -24.54 0.94 -13.30
C SER A 114 -25.45 -0.29 -13.22
N GLY A 115 -26.65 -0.22 -13.83
CA GLY A 115 -27.72 -1.19 -13.63
C GLY A 115 -28.17 -1.32 -12.17
N GLY A 116 -28.01 -0.26 -11.36
CA GLY A 116 -28.33 -0.26 -9.93
C GLY A 116 -27.21 -0.79 -9.00
N ARG A 117 -26.01 -1.05 -9.53
CA ARG A 117 -24.84 -1.54 -8.76
C ARG A 117 -24.01 -0.43 -8.10
N ASP A 118 -24.29 0.82 -8.43
CA ASP A 118 -23.59 2.01 -7.98
C ASP A 118 -24.60 3.13 -7.73
N ILE A 119 -24.39 3.98 -6.73
CA ILE A 119 -25.43 4.89 -6.18
C ILE A 119 -25.23 6.36 -6.58
N GLY A 120 -26.34 7.09 -6.74
CA GLY A 120 -26.31 8.54 -6.95
C GLY A 120 -25.93 8.95 -8.38
N VAL A 121 -24.94 9.84 -8.50
CA VAL A 121 -24.60 10.60 -9.71
C VAL A 121 -23.18 10.29 -10.21
N VAL A 122 -22.81 9.01 -10.17
CA VAL A 122 -21.64 8.49 -10.88
C VAL A 122 -22.02 8.14 -12.33
N PHE A 123 -21.21 8.61 -13.27
CA PHE A 123 -21.49 8.49 -14.70
C PHE A 123 -20.37 7.78 -15.45
N ASN A 124 -20.75 7.14 -16.56
CA ASN A 124 -19.86 6.57 -17.55
C ASN A 124 -20.53 6.66 -18.93
N LEU A 125 -19.77 6.84 -20.00
CA LEU A 125 -20.29 6.95 -21.36
C LEU A 125 -19.28 6.36 -22.35
N PRO A 126 -19.38 5.06 -22.67
CA PRO A 126 -18.53 4.44 -23.68
C PRO A 126 -18.92 4.97 -25.07
N ARG A 127 -17.95 5.45 -25.85
CA ARG A 127 -18.18 5.96 -27.20
C ARG A 127 -17.03 5.60 -28.14
N ARG A 128 -17.37 5.49 -29.42
CA ARG A 128 -16.44 5.37 -30.55
C ARG A 128 -16.42 6.61 -31.44
N THR A 129 -17.35 7.53 -31.21
CA THR A 129 -17.54 8.80 -31.91
C THR A 129 -17.98 9.87 -30.91
N GLY A 130 -17.23 10.97 -30.83
CA GLY A 130 -17.32 11.96 -29.74
C GLY A 130 -16.69 11.48 -28.42
N ALA A 131 -16.61 12.40 -27.44
CA ALA A 131 -15.89 12.17 -26.19
C ALA A 131 -16.40 10.97 -25.37
N THR A 132 -15.47 10.14 -24.89
CA THR A 132 -15.73 9.02 -23.97
C THR A 132 -15.66 9.53 -22.53
N VAL A 133 -16.68 9.26 -21.73
CA VAL A 133 -16.64 9.54 -20.27
C VAL A 133 -16.22 8.28 -19.54
N LEU A 134 -15.02 8.31 -18.97
CA LEU A 134 -14.45 7.23 -18.17
C LEU A 134 -15.25 7.02 -16.88
N PRO A 135 -15.33 5.79 -16.34
CA PRO A 135 -16.17 5.50 -15.18
C PRO A 135 -15.76 6.21 -13.89
N ALA A 136 -16.50 7.25 -13.51
CA ALA A 136 -16.34 7.91 -12.21
C ALA A 136 -16.60 6.95 -11.05
N CYS A 137 -15.88 7.11 -9.95
CA CYS A 137 -16.10 6.42 -8.68
C CYS A 137 -16.54 7.43 -7.59
N GLY A 138 -16.83 6.94 -6.38
CA GLY A 138 -17.10 7.80 -5.23
C GLY A 138 -15.87 8.52 -4.67
N GLY A 139 -14.67 8.01 -4.94
CA GLY A 139 -13.38 8.57 -4.52
C GLY A 139 -13.02 9.84 -5.31
N VAL A 140 -13.34 11.01 -4.75
CA VAL A 140 -12.88 12.28 -5.35
C VAL A 140 -11.37 12.40 -5.18
N GLY A 141 -10.66 12.46 -6.31
CA GLY A 141 -9.20 12.42 -6.39
C GLY A 141 -8.72 11.29 -7.30
N ALA A 142 -9.39 10.14 -7.27
CA ALA A 142 -9.06 8.97 -8.07
C ALA A 142 -9.15 9.22 -9.58
N GLN A 143 -9.94 10.21 -10.01
CA GLN A 143 -10.18 10.44 -11.44
C GLN A 143 -8.98 11.06 -12.19
N TYR A 144 -8.03 11.67 -11.48
CA TYR A 144 -6.89 12.39 -12.07
C TYR A 144 -5.88 11.48 -12.80
N THR A 145 -5.50 10.36 -12.21
CA THR A 145 -4.46 9.46 -12.76
C THR A 145 -4.93 8.64 -13.97
N PRO A 146 -6.19 8.16 -14.06
CA PRO A 146 -6.77 7.63 -15.31
C PRO A 146 -6.83 8.66 -16.44
N ALA A 147 -7.15 9.93 -16.16
CA ALA A 147 -7.14 10.98 -17.19
C ALA A 147 -5.74 11.19 -17.78
N ALA A 148 -4.70 11.19 -16.94
CA ALA A 148 -3.30 11.23 -17.39
C ALA A 148 -2.92 9.97 -18.20
N GLY A 149 -3.41 8.80 -17.81
CA GLY A 149 -3.26 7.56 -18.59
C GLY A 149 -3.87 7.64 -19.98
N TRP A 150 -5.10 8.19 -20.10
CA TRP A 150 -5.75 8.42 -21.39
C TRP A 150 -5.02 9.47 -22.23
N ALA A 151 -4.55 10.56 -21.63
CA ALA A 151 -3.75 11.59 -22.31
C ALA A 151 -2.46 11.00 -22.91
N GLN A 152 -1.81 10.09 -22.18
CA GLN A 152 -0.64 9.37 -22.68
C GLN A 152 -1.01 8.35 -23.76
N ALA A 153 -2.18 7.69 -23.67
CA ALA A 153 -2.65 6.79 -24.71
C ALA A 153 -2.92 7.54 -26.04
N ILE A 154 -3.53 8.73 -25.99
CA ILE A 154 -3.66 9.64 -27.15
C ILE A 154 -2.29 9.95 -27.75
N ARG A 155 -1.33 10.35 -26.89
CA ARG A 155 0.03 10.66 -27.32
C ARG A 155 0.71 9.46 -27.99
N TYR A 156 0.58 8.28 -27.39
CA TYR A 156 1.14 7.02 -27.89
C TYR A 156 0.52 6.58 -29.22
N ARG A 157 -0.81 6.64 -29.36
CA ARG A 157 -1.52 6.35 -30.62
C ARG A 157 -1.03 7.25 -31.74
N HIS A 158 -0.94 8.56 -31.49
CA HIS A 158 -0.50 9.53 -32.50
C HIS A 158 0.98 9.40 -32.87
N GLU A 159 1.88 9.41 -31.87
CA GLU A 159 3.33 9.53 -32.10
C GLU A 159 4.02 8.18 -32.33
N THR A 160 3.56 7.10 -31.69
CA THR A 160 4.21 5.77 -31.78
C THR A 160 3.49 4.83 -32.73
N LEU A 161 2.16 4.85 -32.77
CA LEU A 161 1.37 4.05 -33.72
C LEU A 161 1.05 4.80 -35.03
N GLY A 162 1.38 6.09 -35.11
CA GLY A 162 1.18 6.92 -36.31
C GLY A 162 -0.28 7.29 -36.59
N ASP A 163 -1.20 7.06 -35.65
CA ASP A 163 -2.63 7.21 -35.86
C ASP A 163 -3.04 8.68 -35.87
N GLN A 164 -3.42 9.18 -37.05
CA GLN A 164 -3.73 10.59 -37.26
C GLN A 164 -5.10 10.99 -36.72
N SER A 165 -6.00 10.04 -36.42
CA SER A 165 -7.28 10.39 -35.77
C SER A 165 -7.08 10.97 -34.37
N TYR A 166 -5.97 10.64 -33.71
CA TYR A 166 -5.60 11.10 -32.37
C TYR A 166 -4.84 12.46 -32.36
N ALA A 167 -4.76 13.15 -33.51
CA ALA A 167 -3.98 14.38 -33.63
C ALA A 167 -4.53 15.54 -32.78
N ARG A 168 -5.87 15.72 -32.76
CA ARG A 168 -6.57 16.79 -32.03
C ARG A 168 -7.25 16.34 -30.73
N SER A 169 -7.22 15.05 -30.41
CA SER A 169 -7.86 14.51 -29.20
C SER A 169 -7.15 14.96 -27.93
N ILE A 170 -7.89 15.16 -26.84
CA ILE A 170 -7.37 15.53 -25.52
C ILE A 170 -7.95 14.67 -24.41
N ALA A 171 -7.28 14.64 -23.27
CA ALA A 171 -7.91 14.21 -22.03
C ALA A 171 -8.36 15.42 -21.22
N VAL A 172 -9.48 15.31 -20.52
CA VAL A 172 -9.98 16.33 -19.59
C VAL A 172 -10.32 15.67 -18.25
N VAL A 173 -9.90 16.29 -17.16
CA VAL A 173 -10.29 15.90 -15.81
C VAL A 173 -11.03 17.04 -15.11
N LEU A 174 -12.28 16.77 -14.72
CA LEU A 174 -13.06 17.67 -13.88
C LEU A 174 -12.79 17.37 -12.39
N GLY A 175 -12.70 18.40 -11.58
CA GLY A 175 -12.63 18.29 -10.12
C GLY A 175 -12.92 19.60 -9.40
N GLY A 176 -13.39 19.52 -8.16
CA GLY A 176 -13.53 20.70 -7.30
C GLY A 176 -12.19 21.15 -6.71
N ASP A 177 -12.11 22.38 -6.18
CA ASP A 177 -10.90 22.92 -5.52
C ASP A 177 -10.30 21.96 -4.47
N ALA A 178 -11.13 21.42 -3.59
CA ALA A 178 -10.71 20.48 -2.55
C ALA A 178 -10.12 19.16 -3.09
N SER A 179 -10.48 18.75 -4.31
CA SER A 179 -9.94 17.53 -4.92
C SER A 179 -8.44 17.66 -5.27
N CYS A 180 -7.91 18.89 -5.34
CA CYS A 180 -6.49 19.14 -5.58
C CYS A 180 -5.60 18.79 -4.36
N ALA A 181 -6.19 18.53 -3.19
CA ALA A 181 -5.45 18.06 -2.02
C ALA A 181 -5.09 16.55 -2.08
N THR A 182 -5.58 15.82 -3.09
CA THR A 182 -5.49 14.35 -3.16
C THR A 182 -4.23 13.84 -3.85
N ASN A 183 -3.81 12.62 -3.52
CA ASN A 183 -2.61 11.99 -4.11
C ASN A 183 -2.71 11.83 -5.64
N GLY A 184 -3.91 11.54 -6.15
CA GLY A 184 -4.18 11.42 -7.57
C GLY A 184 -3.90 12.72 -8.34
N PHE A 185 -4.30 13.88 -7.78
CA PHE A 185 -4.03 15.19 -8.39
C PHE A 185 -2.52 15.42 -8.58
N TRP A 186 -1.72 15.28 -7.52
CA TRP A 186 -0.27 15.53 -7.58
C TRP A 186 0.45 14.51 -8.48
N SER A 187 0.02 13.26 -8.47
CA SER A 187 0.57 12.22 -9.34
C SER A 187 0.27 12.50 -10.82
N ALA A 188 -0.96 12.90 -11.14
CA ALA A 188 -1.34 13.28 -12.50
C ALA A 188 -0.65 14.57 -12.96
N LEU A 189 -0.54 15.59 -12.09
CA LEU A 189 0.16 16.84 -12.38
C LEU A 189 1.63 16.58 -12.75
N ASN A 190 2.34 15.81 -11.92
CA ASN A 190 3.74 15.44 -12.17
C ASN A 190 3.90 14.65 -13.48
N MET A 191 3.03 13.67 -13.75
CA MET A 191 3.08 12.92 -15.01
C MET A 191 2.81 13.82 -16.23
N ALA A 192 1.77 14.65 -16.16
CA ALA A 192 1.32 15.46 -17.28
C ALA A 192 2.32 16.55 -17.68
N THR A 193 2.93 17.23 -16.70
CA THR A 193 3.95 18.27 -16.97
C THR A 193 5.27 17.67 -17.44
N THR A 194 5.74 16.61 -16.78
CA THR A 194 7.00 15.92 -17.13
C THR A 194 6.94 15.34 -18.55
N LEU A 195 5.82 14.70 -18.90
CA LEU A 195 5.64 14.03 -20.19
C LEU A 195 4.94 14.91 -21.23
N LYS A 196 4.63 16.18 -20.91
CA LYS A 196 3.89 17.12 -21.77
C LYS A 196 2.67 16.46 -22.41
N LEU A 197 1.77 15.97 -21.57
CA LEU A 197 0.57 15.28 -22.02
C LEU A 197 -0.52 16.27 -22.46
N PRO A 198 -1.36 15.93 -23.46
CA PRO A 198 -2.53 16.71 -23.84
C PRO A 198 -3.66 16.52 -22.80
N LEU A 199 -3.47 17.07 -21.60
CA LEU A 199 -4.37 16.96 -20.46
C LEU A 199 -4.83 18.34 -19.98
N LEU A 200 -6.16 18.54 -19.95
CA LEU A 200 -6.81 19.70 -19.34
C LEU A 200 -7.26 19.36 -17.91
N PHE A 201 -6.69 20.05 -16.92
CA PHE A 201 -7.21 20.07 -15.56
C PHE A 201 -8.29 21.16 -15.46
N TYR A 202 -9.55 20.75 -15.36
CA TYR A 202 -10.70 21.64 -15.27
C TYR A 202 -11.18 21.72 -13.82
N ILE A 203 -10.75 22.77 -13.12
CA ILE A 203 -10.95 22.92 -11.67
C ILE A 203 -12.09 23.90 -11.40
N GLU A 204 -13.16 23.39 -10.81
CA GLU A 204 -14.36 24.13 -10.44
C GLU A 204 -14.27 24.54 -8.95
N ASP A 205 -13.75 25.73 -8.70
CA ASP A 205 -13.49 26.24 -7.35
C ASP A 205 -14.74 26.91 -6.78
N ASN A 206 -15.39 26.24 -5.84
CA ASN A 206 -16.54 26.78 -5.11
C ASN A 206 -16.17 27.24 -3.68
N GLY A 207 -14.89 27.20 -3.33
CA GLY A 207 -14.36 27.58 -2.03
C GLY A 207 -14.60 26.55 -0.91
N PHE A 208 -15.20 25.38 -1.16
CA PHE A 208 -15.59 24.42 -0.12
C PHE A 208 -15.53 22.93 -0.52
N GLY A 209 -14.59 22.20 0.11
CA GLY A 209 -14.62 20.75 0.21
C GLY A 209 -15.60 20.27 1.29
N ILE A 210 -16.80 19.84 0.88
CA ILE A 210 -17.90 19.51 1.82
C ILE A 210 -18.24 20.75 2.68
N SER A 211 -17.89 20.74 3.96
CA SER A 211 -18.03 21.86 4.90
C SER A 211 -16.71 22.62 5.16
N VAL A 212 -15.59 22.14 4.61
CA VAL A 212 -14.24 22.65 4.86
C VAL A 212 -13.85 23.66 3.78
N SER A 213 -13.55 24.89 4.18
CA SER A 213 -13.11 25.96 3.25
C SER A 213 -11.83 25.59 2.48
N SER A 214 -11.74 26.04 1.22
CA SER A 214 -10.58 25.87 0.33
C SER A 214 -9.25 26.31 0.94
N ARG A 215 -9.27 27.26 1.90
CA ARG A 215 -8.10 27.73 2.66
C ARG A 215 -7.40 26.63 3.47
N LEU A 216 -8.10 25.52 3.77
CA LEU A 216 -7.53 24.33 4.43
C LEU A 216 -7.18 23.22 3.42
N GLN A 217 -7.60 23.36 2.16
CA GLN A 217 -7.31 22.41 1.08
C GLN A 217 -5.99 22.78 0.38
N THR A 218 -5.76 24.07 0.16
CA THR A 218 -4.55 24.59 -0.51
C THR A 218 -4.09 25.92 0.14
N PRO A 219 -2.78 26.24 0.11
CA PRO A 219 -2.27 27.48 0.72
C PRO A 219 -2.92 28.73 0.14
N GLY A 220 -3.71 29.45 0.96
CA GLY A 220 -4.46 30.62 0.51
C GLY A 220 -5.76 30.31 -0.24
N GLY A 221 -6.11 29.04 -0.43
CA GLY A 221 -7.35 28.60 -1.08
C GLY A 221 -7.43 28.83 -2.59
N ASN A 222 -6.28 28.92 -3.28
CA ASN A 222 -6.23 29.02 -4.74
C ASN A 222 -5.04 28.18 -5.28
N ILE A 223 -5.34 26.96 -5.72
CA ILE A 223 -4.36 26.04 -6.31
C ILE A 223 -3.64 26.62 -7.53
N ALA A 224 -4.36 27.38 -8.37
CA ALA A 224 -3.79 27.98 -9.58
C ALA A 224 -2.71 29.01 -9.21
N ALA A 225 -2.94 29.81 -8.16
CA ALA A 225 -1.94 30.73 -7.61
C ALA A 225 -0.71 29.99 -7.05
N ASN A 226 -0.91 28.86 -6.36
CA ASN A 226 0.20 28.05 -5.83
C ASN A 226 1.06 27.42 -6.95
N LEU A 227 0.45 27.07 -8.08
CA LEU A 227 1.11 26.42 -9.21
C LEU A 227 1.71 27.39 -10.24
N ARG A 228 1.65 28.72 -10.06
CA ARG A 228 2.21 29.69 -11.02
C ARG A 228 3.71 29.57 -11.26
N SER A 229 4.46 29.00 -10.31
CA SER A 229 5.89 28.69 -10.46
C SER A 229 6.17 27.30 -11.04
N PHE A 230 5.13 26.48 -11.23
CA PHE A 230 5.25 25.10 -11.66
C PHE A 230 5.55 25.02 -13.16
N SER A 231 6.76 24.59 -13.50
CA SER A 231 7.24 24.57 -14.87
C SER A 231 6.50 23.51 -15.72
N GLY A 232 6.16 23.86 -16.96
CA GLY A 232 5.50 22.95 -17.90
C GLY A 232 3.99 22.83 -17.75
N LEU A 233 3.35 23.60 -16.85
CA LEU A 233 1.90 23.77 -16.77
C LEU A 233 1.51 25.17 -17.29
N THR A 234 0.52 25.25 -18.17
CA THR A 234 -0.13 26.53 -18.50
C THR A 234 -1.32 26.74 -17.56
N ILE A 235 -1.55 27.95 -17.08
CA ILE A 235 -2.64 28.25 -16.13
C ILE A 235 -3.52 29.37 -16.66
N LEU A 236 -4.82 29.11 -16.70
CA LEU A 236 -5.89 30.09 -16.91
C LEU A 236 -6.78 30.10 -15.67
N GLU A 237 -7.24 31.28 -15.25
CA GLU A 237 -8.24 31.39 -14.19
C GLU A 237 -9.24 32.52 -14.45
N GLY A 238 -10.47 32.36 -13.96
CA GLY A 238 -11.54 33.33 -14.16
C GLY A 238 -12.78 33.07 -13.32
N ASP A 239 -13.84 33.83 -13.61
CA ASP A 239 -15.18 33.63 -13.07
C ASP A 239 -15.94 32.65 -13.98
N GLY A 240 -16.46 31.56 -13.40
CA GLY A 240 -17.26 30.56 -14.09
C GLY A 240 -18.76 30.88 -14.14
N SER A 241 -19.17 32.03 -13.60
CA SER A 241 -20.54 32.55 -13.63
C SER A 241 -20.76 33.68 -14.64
N ASP A 242 -19.69 34.20 -15.25
CA ASP A 242 -19.76 35.21 -16.31
C ASP A 242 -19.86 34.55 -17.69
N PRO A 243 -20.91 34.81 -18.50
CA PRO A 243 -21.12 34.08 -19.75
C PRO A 243 -20.04 34.29 -20.81
N GLU A 244 -19.51 35.51 -20.97
CA GLU A 244 -18.52 35.84 -21.99
C GLU A 244 -17.14 35.29 -21.61
N ALA A 245 -16.70 35.53 -20.38
CA ALA A 245 -15.42 35.06 -19.87
C ALA A 245 -15.36 33.53 -19.76
N THR A 246 -16.43 32.87 -19.31
CA THR A 246 -16.46 31.40 -19.21
C THR A 246 -16.35 30.74 -20.57
N ALA A 247 -17.09 31.24 -21.57
CA ALA A 247 -17.02 30.74 -22.94
C ALA A 247 -15.62 30.87 -23.54
N GLU A 248 -15.03 32.07 -23.46
CA GLU A 248 -13.71 32.33 -24.05
C GLU A 248 -12.58 31.59 -23.32
N LEU A 249 -12.62 31.50 -21.99
CA LEU A 249 -11.61 30.75 -21.23
C LEU A 249 -11.70 29.24 -21.50
N THR A 250 -12.91 28.68 -21.61
CA THR A 250 -13.13 27.26 -21.90
C THR A 250 -12.65 26.90 -23.29
N ARG A 251 -13.06 27.68 -24.30
CA ARG A 251 -12.60 27.54 -25.70
C ARG A 251 -11.08 27.60 -25.80
N ARG A 252 -10.46 28.64 -25.23
CA ARG A 252 -8.99 28.79 -25.20
C ARG A 252 -8.28 27.64 -24.48
N ALA A 253 -8.83 27.15 -23.38
CA ALA A 253 -8.27 26.02 -22.64
C ALA A 253 -8.27 24.73 -23.48
N VAL A 254 -9.39 24.43 -24.14
CA VAL A 254 -9.52 23.27 -25.03
C VAL A 254 -8.59 23.41 -26.24
N GLU A 255 -8.64 24.52 -26.98
CA GLU A 255 -7.77 24.77 -28.14
C GLU A 255 -6.28 24.68 -27.79
N TRP A 256 -5.86 25.29 -26.68
CA TRP A 256 -4.46 25.23 -26.23
C TRP A 256 -3.97 23.80 -26.02
N VAL A 257 -4.77 22.95 -25.38
CA VAL A 257 -4.37 21.55 -25.13
C VAL A 257 -4.42 20.74 -26.43
N ARG A 258 -5.40 20.99 -27.33
CA ARG A 258 -5.48 20.35 -28.65
C ARG A 258 -4.29 20.69 -29.55
N GLU A 259 -3.85 21.94 -29.56
CA GLU A 259 -2.86 22.45 -30.53
C GLU A 259 -1.43 22.48 -29.96
N GLY A 260 -1.27 22.92 -28.71
CA GLY A 260 0.01 22.92 -28.02
C GLY A 260 0.46 21.53 -27.54
N ARG A 261 -0.47 20.55 -27.51
CA ARG A 261 -0.27 19.17 -27.01
C ARG A 261 0.51 19.13 -25.69
N ALA A 262 0.12 20.01 -24.77
CA ALA A 262 0.77 20.26 -23.49
C ALA A 262 -0.31 20.52 -22.42
N PRO A 263 -0.02 20.29 -21.13
CA PRO A 263 -1.04 20.36 -20.10
C PRO A 263 -1.39 21.80 -19.74
N LEU A 264 -2.67 22.00 -19.44
CA LEU A 264 -3.22 23.26 -18.98
C LEU A 264 -4.13 23.03 -17.77
N MET A 265 -4.09 23.95 -16.80
CA MET A 265 -5.10 24.07 -15.76
C MET A 265 -5.99 25.27 -16.06
N LEU A 266 -7.30 25.05 -16.12
CA LEU A 266 -8.31 26.08 -16.10
C LEU A 266 -9.02 26.02 -14.74
N ARG A 267 -8.82 27.06 -13.91
CA ARG A 267 -9.52 27.22 -12.62
C ARG A 267 -10.65 28.24 -12.78
N LEU A 268 -11.90 27.79 -12.74
CA LEU A 268 -13.07 28.66 -12.74
C LEU A 268 -13.64 28.78 -11.34
N THR A 269 -13.87 30.02 -10.88
CA THR A 269 -14.54 30.26 -9.59
C THR A 269 -16.05 30.21 -9.80
N VAL A 270 -16.75 29.35 -9.09
CA VAL A 270 -18.20 29.12 -9.22
C VAL A 270 -18.90 29.27 -7.85
N PRO A 271 -20.22 29.44 -7.76
CA PRO A 271 -20.94 29.35 -6.48
C PRO A 271 -21.36 27.91 -6.17
N ARG A 272 -21.56 27.57 -4.89
CA ARG A 272 -22.26 26.34 -4.52
C ARG A 272 -23.61 26.66 -3.88
N LEU A 273 -24.64 26.71 -4.72
CA LEU A 273 -25.96 27.26 -4.40
C LEU A 273 -26.79 26.34 -3.48
N SER A 274 -26.59 25.02 -3.60
CA SER A 274 -27.17 23.99 -2.72
C SER A 274 -26.15 23.48 -1.69
N GLY A 275 -26.64 22.68 -0.72
CA GLY A 275 -25.80 21.92 0.20
C GLY A 275 -24.79 21.01 -0.52
N HIS A 276 -23.80 20.51 0.23
CA HIS A 276 -22.88 19.51 -0.31
C HIS A 276 -23.65 18.32 -0.90
N SER A 277 -24.59 17.78 -0.12
CA SER A 277 -25.64 16.85 -0.57
C SER A 277 -27.02 17.44 -0.22
N GLY A 278 -28.10 16.85 -0.73
CA GLY A 278 -29.47 17.28 -0.42
C GLY A 278 -29.89 17.14 1.06
N GLN A 279 -29.04 16.56 1.92
CA GLN A 279 -29.23 16.52 3.39
C GLN A 279 -28.43 17.60 4.13
N ASP A 280 -27.52 18.30 3.46
CA ASP A 280 -26.65 19.31 4.07
C ASP A 280 -27.36 20.67 4.19
N THR A 281 -27.55 21.11 5.42
CA THR A 281 -28.21 22.38 5.77
C THR A 281 -27.34 23.62 5.54
N GLN A 282 -26.05 23.46 5.22
CA GLN A 282 -25.06 24.53 5.06
C GLN A 282 -24.84 25.41 6.31
N ALA A 283 -25.21 24.94 7.50
CA ALA A 283 -25.15 25.71 8.76
C ALA A 283 -23.72 26.19 9.18
N TYR A 284 -22.67 25.73 8.50
CA TYR A 284 -21.28 26.18 8.66
C TYR A 284 -20.91 27.38 7.78
N LYS A 285 -21.75 27.79 6.83
CA LYS A 285 -21.58 29.02 6.03
C LYS A 285 -22.26 30.19 6.75
N SER A 286 -21.67 31.37 6.67
CA SER A 286 -22.30 32.60 7.16
C SER A 286 -23.34 33.13 6.16
N ALA A 287 -24.22 34.03 6.61
CA ALA A 287 -25.26 34.62 5.77
C ALA A 287 -24.68 35.45 4.62
N GLU A 288 -23.52 36.08 4.84
CA GLU A 288 -22.77 36.84 3.86
C GLU A 288 -22.30 35.92 2.72
N ILE A 289 -21.65 34.79 3.05
CA ILE A 289 -21.19 33.79 2.06
C ILE A 289 -22.36 33.27 1.21
N LEU A 290 -23.48 32.93 1.86
CA LEU A 290 -24.68 32.46 1.15
C LEU A 290 -25.28 33.54 0.23
N THR A 291 -25.10 34.82 0.55
CA THR A 291 -25.53 35.95 -0.28
C THR A 291 -24.57 36.16 -1.46
N GLU A 292 -23.25 36.09 -1.22
CA GLU A 292 -22.20 36.16 -2.24
C GLU A 292 -22.24 35.00 -3.25
N GLU A 293 -22.66 33.81 -2.83
CA GLU A 293 -22.89 32.68 -3.73
C GLU A 293 -24.14 32.89 -4.60
N ARG A 294 -25.26 33.33 -4.01
CA ARG A 294 -26.50 33.62 -4.75
C ARG A 294 -26.34 34.74 -5.76
N ALA A 295 -25.56 35.76 -5.42
CA ALA A 295 -25.25 36.88 -6.32
C ALA A 295 -24.36 36.49 -7.52
N ARG A 296 -23.83 35.26 -7.55
CA ARG A 296 -23.02 34.71 -8.65
C ARG A 296 -23.70 33.52 -9.34
N ASP A 297 -25.02 33.35 -9.20
CA ASP A 297 -25.73 32.29 -9.92
C ASP A 297 -25.61 32.53 -11.44
N PRO A 298 -25.04 31.60 -12.24
CA PRO A 298 -24.94 31.80 -13.68
C PRO A 298 -26.28 31.88 -14.41
N LEU A 299 -27.38 31.39 -13.83
CA LEU A 299 -28.68 31.37 -14.52
C LEU A 299 -29.25 32.79 -14.78
N PRO A 300 -29.33 33.70 -13.78
CA PRO A 300 -29.60 35.13 -14.01
C PRO A 300 -28.62 35.80 -14.98
N HIS A 301 -27.31 35.60 -14.82
CA HIS A 301 -26.32 36.22 -15.70
C HIS A 301 -26.48 35.79 -17.17
N LEU A 302 -26.81 34.51 -17.40
CA LEU A 302 -27.09 34.00 -18.74
C LEU A 302 -28.39 34.59 -19.32
N HIS A 303 -29.41 34.83 -18.50
CA HIS A 303 -30.63 35.51 -18.93
C HIS A 303 -30.33 36.94 -19.41
N GLU A 304 -29.62 37.73 -18.59
CA GLU A 304 -29.21 39.10 -18.93
C GLU A 304 -28.30 39.17 -20.16
N PHE A 305 -27.46 38.16 -20.38
CA PHE A 305 -26.57 38.08 -21.55
C PHE A 305 -27.29 37.67 -22.85
N LEU A 306 -28.38 36.89 -22.77
CA LEU A 306 -29.08 36.36 -23.94
C LEU A 306 -30.38 37.09 -24.28
N VAL A 307 -30.98 37.83 -23.34
CA VAL A 307 -32.26 38.52 -23.51
C VAL A 307 -32.07 40.04 -23.41
N PRO A 308 -32.45 40.85 -24.42
CA PRO A 308 -33.16 40.47 -25.65
C PRO A 308 -32.25 40.09 -26.84
N GLU A 309 -30.92 40.19 -26.71
CA GLU A 309 -29.97 40.23 -27.82
C GLU A 309 -29.93 38.94 -28.68
N VAL A 310 -30.15 37.77 -28.08
CA VAL A 310 -30.08 36.45 -28.75
C VAL A 310 -31.44 35.79 -28.87
N MET A 311 -32.31 36.01 -27.88
CA MET A 311 -33.67 35.47 -27.82
C MET A 311 -34.62 36.42 -27.08
N ALA A 312 -35.91 36.32 -27.39
CA ALA A 312 -36.94 37.07 -26.68
C ALA A 312 -37.25 36.45 -25.31
N GLU A 313 -37.73 37.26 -24.37
CA GLU A 313 -38.21 36.82 -23.04
C GLU A 313 -39.23 35.66 -23.11
N SER A 314 -40.10 35.70 -24.13
CA SER A 314 -41.09 34.63 -24.38
C SER A 314 -40.46 33.33 -24.88
N GLU A 315 -39.31 33.39 -25.57
CA GLU A 315 -38.54 32.20 -25.97
C GLU A 315 -37.81 31.61 -24.77
N TRP A 316 -37.15 32.43 -23.94
CA TRP A 316 -36.51 31.99 -22.69
C TRP A 316 -37.53 31.31 -21.75
N THR A 317 -38.65 31.98 -21.48
CA THR A 317 -39.74 31.43 -20.65
C THR A 317 -40.27 30.11 -21.22
N ARG A 318 -40.39 29.98 -22.55
CA ARG A 318 -40.79 28.72 -23.19
C ARG A 318 -39.75 27.62 -23.00
N LEU A 319 -38.46 27.91 -23.22
CA LEU A 319 -37.37 26.94 -23.02
C LEU A 319 -37.34 26.42 -21.58
N ALA A 320 -37.51 27.29 -20.58
CA ALA A 320 -37.59 26.89 -19.18
C ALA A 320 -38.76 25.93 -18.90
N ALA A 321 -39.95 26.23 -19.44
CA ALA A 321 -41.13 25.38 -19.29
C ALA A 321 -41.00 24.04 -20.04
N GLU A 322 -40.45 24.05 -21.27
CA GLU A 322 -40.18 22.85 -22.07
C GLU A 322 -39.16 21.93 -21.40
N ALA A 323 -38.07 22.49 -20.86
CA ALA A 323 -37.06 21.76 -20.11
C ALA A 323 -37.65 21.13 -18.84
N ARG A 324 -38.42 21.89 -18.04
CA ARG A 324 -39.10 21.39 -16.84
C ARG A 324 -40.04 20.22 -17.15
N ALA A 325 -40.92 20.40 -18.14
CA ALA A 325 -41.84 19.34 -18.56
C ALA A 325 -41.12 18.12 -19.18
N GLY A 326 -39.98 18.34 -19.85
CA GLY A 326 -39.11 17.28 -20.36
C GLY A 326 -38.49 16.45 -19.23
N VAL A 327 -37.98 17.10 -18.19
CA VAL A 327 -37.44 16.43 -17.00
C VAL A 327 -38.54 15.68 -16.24
N GLU A 328 -39.73 16.26 -16.08
CA GLU A 328 -40.83 15.56 -15.39
C GLU A 328 -41.23 14.27 -16.11
N ARG A 329 -41.36 14.29 -17.45
CA ARG A 329 -41.57 13.07 -18.25
C ARG A 329 -40.43 12.07 -18.10
N ALA A 330 -39.19 12.53 -18.10
CA ALA A 330 -38.00 11.69 -17.96
C ALA A 330 -37.89 11.04 -16.57
N VAL A 331 -38.26 11.75 -15.50
CA VAL A 331 -38.29 11.19 -14.15
C VAL A 331 -39.37 10.13 -14.02
N GLU A 332 -40.58 10.34 -14.56
CA GLU A 332 -41.63 9.30 -14.54
C GLU A 332 -41.26 8.09 -15.41
N GLY A 333 -40.61 8.29 -16.57
CA GLY A 333 -40.04 7.21 -17.37
C GLY A 333 -38.98 6.40 -16.60
N ALA A 334 -38.05 7.08 -15.93
CA ALA A 334 -37.05 6.46 -15.07
C ALA A 334 -37.66 5.71 -13.88
N LEU A 335 -38.72 6.24 -13.26
CA LEU A 335 -39.46 5.57 -12.17
C LEU A 335 -40.24 4.34 -12.65
N ALA A 336 -40.66 4.30 -13.92
CA ALA A 336 -41.30 3.15 -14.55
C ALA A 336 -40.31 2.03 -14.91
N ARG A 337 -38.99 2.30 -14.95
CA ARG A 337 -37.97 1.25 -15.13
C ARG A 337 -38.02 0.26 -13.96
N PRO A 338 -37.83 -1.06 -14.21
CA PRO A 338 -37.85 -2.07 -13.17
C PRO A 338 -36.72 -1.85 -12.15
N PRO A 339 -36.88 -2.36 -10.91
CA PRO A 339 -35.76 -2.44 -9.98
C PRO A 339 -34.65 -3.35 -10.53
N PRO A 340 -33.40 -3.21 -10.06
CA PRO A 340 -32.32 -4.13 -10.42
C PRO A 340 -32.64 -5.54 -9.91
N ASP A 341 -32.32 -6.55 -10.70
CA ASP A 341 -32.52 -7.96 -10.36
C ASP A 341 -31.37 -8.47 -9.47
N PRO A 342 -31.64 -8.90 -8.21
CA PRO A 342 -30.62 -9.46 -7.32
C PRO A 342 -29.91 -10.70 -7.89
N ALA A 343 -30.58 -11.52 -8.73
CA ALA A 343 -29.94 -12.68 -9.35
C ALA A 343 -28.82 -12.28 -10.34
N SER A 344 -28.84 -11.04 -10.83
CA SER A 344 -27.78 -10.50 -11.69
C SER A 344 -26.55 -9.99 -10.92
N LEU A 345 -26.53 -10.05 -9.58
CA LEU A 345 -25.50 -9.41 -8.76
C LEU A 345 -24.08 -9.92 -9.06
N THR A 346 -23.90 -11.22 -9.31
CA THR A 346 -22.59 -11.84 -9.58
C THR A 346 -22.14 -11.78 -11.06
N GLN A 347 -22.99 -11.28 -11.95
CA GLN A 347 -22.66 -11.19 -13.39
C GLN A 347 -21.62 -10.10 -13.65
N HIS A 348 -20.71 -10.33 -14.60
CA HIS A 348 -19.66 -9.39 -14.99
C HIS A 348 -18.64 -9.02 -13.89
N VAL A 349 -18.42 -9.92 -12.92
CA VAL A 349 -17.22 -9.87 -12.06
C VAL A 349 -15.97 -10.13 -12.90
N PHE A 350 -16.04 -11.13 -13.79
CA PHE A 350 -15.03 -11.46 -14.79
C PHE A 350 -15.64 -11.43 -16.20
N PHE A 351 -14.78 -11.51 -17.22
CA PHE A 351 -15.16 -11.62 -18.64
C PHE A 351 -15.86 -12.95 -18.97
N GLU A 352 -15.38 -14.04 -18.35
CA GLU A 352 -15.96 -15.37 -18.46
C GLU A 352 -16.94 -15.60 -17.30
N ASN A 353 -18.17 -15.97 -17.64
CA ASN A 353 -19.23 -16.27 -16.69
C ASN A 353 -19.06 -17.71 -16.14
N PRO A 354 -19.69 -18.05 -14.99
CA PRO A 354 -19.60 -19.39 -14.40
C PRO A 354 -20.10 -20.54 -15.29
N ASP A 355 -20.92 -20.25 -16.32
CA ASP A 355 -21.41 -21.20 -17.32
C ASP A 355 -20.45 -21.36 -18.53
N GLY A 356 -19.30 -20.69 -18.52
CA GLY A 356 -18.32 -20.66 -19.61
C GLY A 356 -18.66 -19.72 -20.76
N THR A 357 -19.79 -18.98 -20.69
CA THR A 357 -20.09 -17.93 -21.67
C THR A 357 -19.21 -16.70 -21.46
N ARG A 358 -19.01 -15.90 -22.51
CA ARG A 358 -18.07 -14.78 -22.51
C ARG A 358 -18.76 -13.48 -22.90
N ALA A 359 -18.66 -12.46 -22.04
CA ALA A 359 -19.32 -11.17 -22.21
C ALA A 359 -18.28 -10.06 -22.46
N LEU A 360 -18.02 -9.72 -23.72
CA LEU A 360 -17.12 -8.61 -24.07
C LEU A 360 -17.70 -7.27 -23.59
N GLN A 361 -16.80 -6.41 -23.11
CA GLN A 361 -17.12 -5.04 -22.69
C GLN A 361 -17.31 -4.08 -23.89
N GLU A 362 -18.06 -2.99 -23.72
CA GLU A 362 -18.27 -1.99 -24.79
C GLU A 362 -17.00 -1.16 -25.05
N GLN A 363 -16.26 -0.81 -23.99
CA GLN A 363 -15.06 0.03 -24.03
C GLN A 363 -13.93 -0.50 -23.12
N GLY A 364 -12.69 -0.27 -23.53
CA GLY A 364 -11.48 -0.68 -22.81
C GLY A 364 -11.00 -2.11 -23.10
N GLY A 365 -9.69 -2.31 -22.98
CA GLY A 365 -9.01 -3.52 -23.45
C GLY A 365 -8.85 -3.59 -24.98
N LEU A 366 -8.14 -4.62 -25.43
CA LEU A 366 -7.82 -4.80 -26.84
C LEU A 366 -8.99 -5.37 -27.66
N ALA A 367 -9.78 -6.29 -27.07
CA ALA A 367 -10.78 -7.07 -27.79
C ALA A 367 -11.92 -6.23 -28.40
N PRO A 368 -12.45 -5.17 -27.76
CA PRO A 368 -13.46 -4.31 -28.36
C PRO A 368 -13.00 -3.50 -29.59
N GLU A 369 -11.68 -3.45 -29.85
CA GLU A 369 -11.10 -2.90 -31.09
C GLU A 369 -10.73 -3.98 -32.12
N GLY A 370 -11.26 -5.19 -31.98
CA GLY A 370 -11.06 -6.28 -32.94
C GLY A 370 -9.69 -6.94 -32.87
N HIS A 371 -8.93 -6.74 -31.79
CA HIS A 371 -7.65 -7.45 -31.60
C HIS A 371 -7.87 -8.95 -31.41
N VAL A 372 -7.20 -9.76 -32.24
CA VAL A 372 -7.17 -11.22 -32.13
C VAL A 372 -5.88 -11.64 -31.42
N ALA A 373 -6.01 -12.29 -30.27
CA ALA A 373 -4.86 -12.80 -29.52
C ALA A 373 -4.11 -13.90 -30.30
N ALA A 374 -2.79 -13.96 -30.11
CA ALA A 374 -1.94 -14.95 -30.78
C ALA A 374 -2.25 -16.40 -30.34
N PRO A 375 -1.92 -17.42 -31.16
CA PRO A 375 -2.22 -18.82 -30.90
C PRO A 375 -1.75 -19.32 -29.53
N ALA A 376 -2.64 -20.04 -28.83
CA ALA A 376 -2.42 -20.51 -27.47
C ALA A 376 -2.52 -22.06 -27.41
N SER A 377 -1.59 -22.68 -26.68
CA SER A 377 -1.48 -24.12 -26.50
C SER A 377 -1.34 -24.46 -25.02
N ARG A 378 -2.14 -25.40 -24.52
CA ARG A 378 -1.97 -25.98 -23.16
C ARG A 378 -0.87 -27.05 -23.11
N THR A 379 -0.31 -27.43 -24.26
CA THR A 379 0.78 -28.41 -24.36
C THR A 379 2.12 -27.69 -24.42
N ALA A 380 2.97 -27.89 -23.41
CA ALA A 380 4.34 -27.40 -23.40
C ALA A 380 5.20 -28.11 -24.47
N ARG A 381 6.06 -27.34 -25.14
CA ARG A 381 7.09 -27.79 -26.08
C ARG A 381 8.46 -27.38 -25.55
N PRO A 382 8.97 -28.03 -24.49
CA PRO A 382 10.20 -27.61 -23.80
C PRO A 382 11.41 -27.64 -24.74
N SER A 383 12.18 -26.56 -24.75
CA SER A 383 13.38 -26.41 -25.58
C SER A 383 14.53 -25.73 -24.85
N GLY A 384 15.76 -26.10 -25.21
CA GLY A 384 16.99 -25.52 -24.65
C GLY A 384 17.28 -25.93 -23.20
N PRO A 385 18.26 -25.27 -22.55
CA PRO A 385 18.61 -25.51 -21.15
C PRO A 385 17.55 -24.99 -20.18
N ARG A 386 17.59 -25.44 -18.93
CA ARG A 386 16.75 -24.90 -17.84
C ARG A 386 17.15 -23.45 -17.53
N ILE A 387 16.20 -22.52 -17.70
CA ILE A 387 16.38 -21.09 -17.45
C ILE A 387 15.79 -20.67 -16.09
N ASN A 388 16.23 -19.54 -15.54
CA ASN A 388 15.63 -18.91 -14.36
C ASN A 388 14.29 -18.24 -14.70
N MET A 389 13.48 -18.01 -13.66
CA MET A 389 12.14 -17.43 -13.81
C MET A 389 12.21 -16.00 -14.37
N LEU A 390 13.22 -15.21 -14.00
CA LEU A 390 13.49 -13.88 -14.60
C LEU A 390 13.66 -13.95 -16.12
N THR A 391 14.49 -14.87 -16.64
CA THR A 391 14.68 -14.99 -18.09
C THR A 391 13.43 -15.54 -18.78
N ALA A 392 12.65 -16.38 -18.09
CA ALA A 392 11.39 -16.89 -18.62
C ALA A 392 10.33 -15.78 -18.74
N ILE A 393 10.17 -14.94 -17.71
CA ILE A 393 9.32 -13.74 -17.73
C ILE A 393 9.78 -12.78 -18.83
N ARG A 394 11.07 -12.40 -18.83
CA ARG A 394 11.66 -11.50 -19.82
C ARG A 394 11.42 -11.96 -21.25
N ARG A 395 11.65 -13.25 -21.54
CA ARG A 395 11.41 -13.82 -22.87
C ARG A 395 9.93 -13.81 -23.24
N THR A 396 9.02 -14.05 -22.30
CA THR A 396 7.57 -13.96 -22.56
C THR A 396 7.16 -12.52 -22.85
N LEU A 397 7.61 -11.55 -22.06
CA LEU A 397 7.38 -10.13 -22.33
C LEU A 397 7.96 -9.72 -23.68
N ASP A 398 9.15 -10.20 -24.05
CA ASP A 398 9.76 -9.96 -25.36
C ASP A 398 8.88 -10.47 -26.52
N VAL A 399 8.38 -11.71 -26.42
CA VAL A 399 7.49 -12.29 -27.44
C VAL A 399 6.17 -11.53 -27.54
N GLU A 400 5.48 -11.26 -26.43
CA GLU A 400 4.19 -10.56 -26.50
C GLU A 400 4.35 -9.08 -26.93
N LEU A 401 5.47 -8.40 -26.59
CA LEU A 401 5.80 -7.07 -27.10
C LEU A 401 6.04 -7.06 -28.61
N ALA A 402 6.68 -8.10 -29.18
CA ALA A 402 6.86 -8.25 -30.61
C ALA A 402 5.53 -8.45 -31.35
N LEU A 403 4.61 -9.22 -30.74
CA LEU A 403 3.31 -9.57 -31.32
C LEU A 403 2.28 -8.43 -31.19
N ASN A 404 2.36 -7.61 -30.14
CA ASN A 404 1.35 -6.60 -29.83
C ASN A 404 1.95 -5.19 -29.74
N PRO A 405 1.79 -4.33 -30.78
CA PRO A 405 2.25 -2.94 -30.74
C PRO A 405 1.44 -2.06 -29.77
N ARG A 406 0.32 -2.55 -29.20
CA ARG A 406 -0.46 -1.84 -28.18
C ARG A 406 -0.11 -2.26 -26.74
N MET A 407 0.89 -3.13 -26.57
CA MET A 407 1.42 -3.54 -25.26
C MET A 407 2.55 -2.62 -24.82
N LEU A 408 2.46 -2.10 -23.60
CA LEU A 408 3.45 -1.23 -22.96
C LEU A 408 3.87 -1.85 -21.62
N VAL A 409 5.16 -1.77 -21.26
CA VAL A 409 5.69 -2.33 -20.00
C VAL A 409 6.38 -1.21 -19.22
N PHE A 410 5.93 -0.89 -18.01
CA PHE A 410 6.45 0.26 -17.28
C PHE A 410 6.35 0.13 -15.77
N GLY A 411 7.15 0.91 -15.06
CA GLY A 411 7.23 0.95 -13.60
C GLY A 411 8.51 1.63 -13.17
N GLU A 412 8.85 1.54 -11.89
CA GLU A 412 10.12 2.07 -11.38
C GLU A 412 11.31 1.21 -11.84
N ASP A 413 12.35 1.85 -12.37
CA ASP A 413 13.55 1.21 -12.96
C ASP A 413 13.30 0.26 -14.15
N VAL A 414 12.06 0.12 -14.64
CA VAL A 414 11.65 -0.84 -15.68
C VAL A 414 12.29 -0.61 -17.05
N GLY A 415 12.73 0.63 -17.35
CA GLY A 415 13.31 1.03 -18.63
C GLY A 415 14.76 0.57 -18.81
N PRO A 416 15.79 1.44 -18.66
CA PRO A 416 17.18 1.08 -18.94
C PRO A 416 17.73 -0.02 -18.01
N LYS A 417 17.32 0.00 -16.73
CA LYS A 417 17.81 -0.94 -15.71
C LYS A 417 17.12 -2.31 -15.80
N GLY A 418 15.93 -2.38 -16.39
CA GLY A 418 15.19 -3.64 -16.57
C GLY A 418 14.39 -4.08 -15.35
N GLY A 419 13.95 -3.15 -14.51
CA GLY A 419 13.30 -3.38 -13.22
C GLY A 419 14.32 -3.69 -12.13
N VAL A 420 13.93 -3.55 -10.85
CA VAL A 420 14.85 -3.79 -9.71
C VAL A 420 15.43 -5.22 -9.69
N HIS A 421 14.72 -6.18 -10.27
CA HIS A 421 15.14 -7.58 -10.38
C HIS A 421 15.64 -7.98 -11.79
N GLY A 422 15.71 -7.06 -12.77
CA GLY A 422 16.20 -7.36 -14.12
C GLY A 422 15.23 -8.11 -15.05
N ALA A 423 13.94 -8.16 -14.71
CA ALA A 423 12.90 -8.87 -15.47
C ALA A 423 12.61 -8.27 -16.87
N THR A 424 12.94 -6.99 -17.11
CA THR A 424 12.74 -6.30 -18.40
C THR A 424 14.05 -5.85 -19.05
N LEU A 425 15.20 -6.37 -18.58
CA LEU A 425 16.54 -5.97 -19.03
C LEU A 425 16.71 -6.11 -20.55
N GLY A 426 17.02 -4.98 -21.21
CA GLY A 426 17.23 -4.87 -22.67
C GLY A 426 15.94 -4.70 -23.49
N LEU A 427 14.75 -4.73 -22.88
CA LEU A 427 13.49 -4.54 -23.62
C LEU A 427 13.30 -3.08 -24.08
N GLN A 428 13.76 -2.09 -23.31
CA GLN A 428 13.75 -0.69 -23.75
C GLN A 428 14.66 -0.44 -24.95
N ASP A 429 15.87 -1.02 -24.98
CA ASP A 429 16.77 -0.89 -26.13
C ASP A 429 16.17 -1.49 -27.41
N LYS A 430 15.40 -2.57 -27.27
CA LYS A 430 14.77 -3.28 -28.38
C LYS A 430 13.48 -2.62 -28.90
N TYR A 431 12.63 -2.11 -28.01
CA TYR A 431 11.30 -1.58 -28.36
C TYR A 431 11.17 -0.05 -28.26
N GLY A 432 12.18 0.62 -27.71
CA GLY A 432 12.21 2.07 -27.51
C GLY A 432 11.50 2.54 -26.24
N ALA A 433 11.91 3.71 -25.77
CA ALA A 433 11.33 4.37 -24.60
C ALA A 433 9.80 4.58 -24.64
N PRO A 434 9.12 4.79 -25.80
CA PRO A 434 7.65 4.85 -25.80
C PRO A 434 6.95 3.54 -25.47
N ARG A 435 7.63 2.38 -25.60
CA ARG A 435 7.08 1.03 -25.35
C ARG A 435 7.42 0.51 -23.96
N VAL A 436 8.65 0.74 -23.51
CA VAL A 436 9.16 0.26 -22.22
C VAL A 436 9.87 1.42 -21.50
N PHE A 437 9.40 1.82 -20.33
CA PHE A 437 9.86 3.05 -19.67
C PHE A 437 9.80 3.05 -18.14
N ASP A 438 10.64 3.91 -17.57
CA ASP A 438 10.60 4.26 -16.15
C ASP A 438 9.43 5.20 -15.83
N THR A 439 8.91 5.08 -14.62
CA THR A 439 7.91 6.01 -14.06
C THR A 439 8.52 6.88 -12.96
N SER A 440 7.82 7.96 -12.62
CA SER A 440 8.04 8.62 -11.33
C SER A 440 7.77 7.65 -10.18
N LEU A 441 8.39 7.91 -9.02
CA LEU A 441 8.15 7.19 -7.77
C LEU A 441 6.76 7.59 -7.21
N SER A 442 5.73 6.93 -7.73
CA SER A 442 4.31 7.10 -7.39
C SER A 442 3.52 5.92 -7.94
N GLU A 443 3.17 4.99 -7.07
CA GLU A 443 2.42 3.78 -7.41
C GLU A 443 0.98 4.11 -7.82
N GLU A 444 0.39 5.13 -7.19
CA GLU A 444 -0.88 5.75 -7.59
C GLU A 444 -0.83 6.20 -9.06
N GLY A 445 0.26 6.86 -9.46
CA GLY A 445 0.51 7.21 -10.86
C GLY A 445 0.69 5.99 -11.77
N ILE A 446 1.40 4.94 -11.31
CA ILE A 446 1.64 3.70 -12.07
C ILE A 446 0.32 2.93 -12.33
N VAL A 447 -0.51 2.73 -11.32
CA VAL A 447 -1.77 1.97 -11.48
C VAL A 447 -2.82 2.82 -12.18
N GLY A 448 -3.04 4.07 -11.76
CA GLY A 448 -4.07 4.93 -12.35
C GLY A 448 -3.80 5.21 -13.84
N ARG A 449 -2.54 5.44 -14.25
CA ARG A 449 -2.22 5.59 -15.68
C ARG A 449 -2.45 4.29 -16.47
N ALA A 450 -2.22 3.12 -15.85
CA ALA A 450 -2.49 1.83 -16.48
C ALA A 450 -4.00 1.67 -16.73
N VAL A 451 -4.84 1.97 -15.74
CA VAL A 451 -6.30 1.99 -15.91
C VAL A 451 -6.70 2.91 -17.08
N GLY A 452 -6.20 4.14 -17.12
CA GLY A 452 -6.46 5.08 -18.23
C GLY A 452 -6.05 4.55 -19.61
N MET A 453 -4.87 3.93 -19.72
CA MET A 453 -4.40 3.30 -20.96
C MET A 453 -5.25 2.11 -21.40
N ALA A 454 -5.64 1.25 -20.44
CA ALA A 454 -6.49 0.10 -20.73
C ALA A 454 -7.87 0.53 -21.21
N LEU A 455 -8.48 1.54 -20.57
CA LEU A 455 -9.75 2.13 -21.02
C LEU A 455 -9.64 2.74 -22.44
N ALA A 456 -8.46 3.24 -22.81
CA ALA A 456 -8.12 3.74 -24.16
C ALA A 456 -7.70 2.64 -25.18
N GLY A 457 -7.92 1.37 -24.85
CA GLY A 457 -7.71 0.23 -25.78
C GLY A 457 -6.25 -0.19 -25.96
N LEU A 458 -5.38 0.09 -24.98
CA LEU A 458 -4.01 -0.44 -24.91
C LEU A 458 -3.93 -1.61 -23.90
N LEU A 459 -2.79 -2.29 -23.86
CA LEU A 459 -2.48 -3.34 -22.87
C LEU A 459 -1.29 -2.90 -22.00
N PRO A 460 -1.53 -2.29 -20.84
CA PRO A 460 -0.47 -1.91 -19.92
C PRO A 460 -0.04 -3.09 -19.03
N VAL A 461 1.27 -3.23 -18.90
CA VAL A 461 1.94 -4.15 -17.98
C VAL A 461 2.71 -3.31 -16.98
N ALA A 462 2.08 -3.01 -15.85
CA ALA A 462 2.67 -2.21 -14.79
C ALA A 462 3.51 -3.11 -13.87
N GLU A 463 4.72 -2.69 -13.51
CA GLU A 463 5.51 -3.30 -12.43
C GLU A 463 5.51 -2.37 -11.21
N ILE A 464 5.04 -2.89 -10.07
CA ILE A 464 5.27 -2.26 -8.76
C ILE A 464 6.51 -2.91 -8.16
N GLN A 465 7.47 -2.10 -7.74
CA GLN A 465 8.83 -2.53 -7.38
C GLN A 465 8.88 -3.66 -6.33
N PHE A 466 8.07 -3.51 -5.27
CA PHE A 466 7.83 -4.51 -4.24
C PHE A 466 6.37 -4.46 -3.79
N ARG A 467 5.78 -5.61 -3.44
CA ARG A 467 4.36 -5.75 -3.07
C ARG A 467 3.85 -4.69 -2.08
N LYS A 468 4.64 -4.32 -1.07
CA LYS A 468 4.23 -3.37 -0.02
C LYS A 468 3.92 -1.97 -0.55
N TYR A 469 4.52 -1.57 -1.66
CA TYR A 469 4.36 -0.23 -2.22
C TYR A 469 3.03 -0.09 -2.99
N ALA A 470 2.41 -1.20 -3.40
CA ALA A 470 1.07 -1.20 -3.98
C ALA A 470 0.00 -0.60 -3.05
N ASP A 471 0.24 -0.55 -1.74
CA ASP A 471 -0.66 0.10 -0.78
C ASP A 471 -0.83 1.62 -1.05
N CYS A 472 0.17 2.27 -1.64
CA CYS A 472 0.08 3.67 -2.05
C CYS A 472 -0.85 3.89 -3.26
N ALA A 473 -1.22 2.82 -3.96
CA ALA A 473 -2.15 2.78 -5.09
C ALA A 473 -3.47 2.06 -4.77
N ALA A 474 -3.79 1.88 -3.48
CA ALA A 474 -4.93 1.07 -3.04
C ALA A 474 -6.28 1.56 -3.60
N GLU A 475 -6.46 2.87 -3.78
CA GLU A 475 -7.65 3.47 -4.38
C GLU A 475 -7.84 2.98 -5.83
N GLN A 476 -6.83 3.17 -6.70
CA GLN A 476 -6.86 2.71 -8.10
C GLN A 476 -6.97 1.19 -8.23
N LEU A 477 -6.33 0.42 -7.34
CA LEU A 477 -6.43 -1.04 -7.36
C LEU A 477 -7.87 -1.50 -7.05
N ASN A 478 -8.53 -0.90 -6.07
CA ASN A 478 -9.92 -1.21 -5.74
C ASN A 478 -10.90 -0.77 -6.85
N ASP A 479 -10.73 0.45 -7.37
CA ASP A 479 -11.57 0.99 -8.43
C ASP A 479 -11.41 0.23 -9.76
N CYS A 480 -10.20 -0.23 -10.09
CA CYS A 480 -9.91 -1.03 -11.28
C CYS A 480 -10.63 -2.39 -11.25
N GLY A 481 -10.54 -3.11 -10.13
CA GLY A 481 -11.17 -4.44 -9.99
C GLY A 481 -12.70 -4.36 -10.10
N THR A 482 -13.30 -3.42 -9.37
CA THR A 482 -14.77 -3.25 -9.39
C THR A 482 -15.33 -2.72 -10.71
N LEU A 483 -14.49 -2.17 -11.60
CA LEU A 483 -14.88 -1.41 -12.79
C LEU A 483 -15.81 -2.18 -13.74
N ARG A 484 -15.48 -3.44 -14.09
CA ARG A 484 -16.30 -4.29 -14.96
C ARG A 484 -17.68 -4.54 -14.33
N TRP A 485 -17.69 -4.84 -13.04
CA TRP A 485 -18.90 -5.14 -12.30
C TRP A 485 -19.79 -3.90 -12.12
N ARG A 486 -19.28 -2.79 -11.57
CA ARG A 486 -20.07 -1.59 -11.24
C ARG A 486 -20.60 -0.85 -12.47
N THR A 487 -19.93 -0.96 -13.62
CA THR A 487 -20.40 -0.41 -14.91
C THR A 487 -21.29 -1.38 -15.69
N ARG A 488 -21.65 -2.55 -15.13
CA ARG A 488 -22.42 -3.61 -15.82
C ARG A 488 -21.81 -3.95 -17.19
N ASN A 489 -20.51 -4.25 -17.20
CA ASN A 489 -19.72 -4.61 -18.38
C ASN A 489 -19.54 -3.52 -19.44
N ARG A 490 -20.03 -2.28 -19.25
CA ARG A 490 -19.85 -1.20 -20.23
C ARG A 490 -18.39 -0.82 -20.42
N PHE A 491 -17.60 -0.92 -19.35
CA PHE A 491 -16.16 -0.80 -19.43
C PHE A 491 -15.48 -2.00 -18.77
N ALA A 492 -14.25 -2.30 -19.20
CA ALA A 492 -13.29 -3.07 -18.42
C ALA A 492 -11.88 -2.48 -18.61
N ALA A 493 -11.00 -2.68 -17.63
CA ALA A 493 -9.61 -2.26 -17.71
C ALA A 493 -8.69 -3.49 -17.58
N PRO A 494 -8.43 -4.24 -18.66
CA PRO A 494 -7.47 -5.35 -18.63
C PRO A 494 -6.07 -4.79 -18.46
N VAL A 495 -5.50 -4.99 -17.28
CA VAL A 495 -4.14 -4.59 -16.90
C VAL A 495 -3.43 -5.80 -16.32
N VAL A 496 -2.11 -5.90 -16.52
CA VAL A 496 -1.29 -6.89 -15.80
C VAL A 496 -0.39 -6.13 -14.83
N VAL A 497 -0.64 -6.26 -13.54
CA VAL A 497 0.19 -5.64 -12.49
C VAL A 497 1.14 -6.70 -11.93
N ARG A 498 2.41 -6.60 -12.33
CA ARG A 498 3.51 -7.45 -11.87
C ARG A 498 4.00 -6.94 -10.51
N MET A 499 4.08 -7.83 -9.52
CA MET A 499 4.48 -7.45 -8.16
C MET A 499 5.47 -8.47 -7.57
N PRO A 500 6.76 -8.13 -7.43
CA PRO A 500 7.71 -8.93 -6.67
C PRO A 500 7.41 -8.88 -5.17
N GLY A 501 7.39 -10.03 -4.49
CA GLY A 501 7.09 -10.11 -3.06
C GLY A 501 7.63 -11.36 -2.35
N GLY A 502 7.23 -11.55 -1.09
CA GLY A 502 7.61 -12.70 -0.27
C GLY A 502 9.05 -12.67 0.24
N PHE A 503 9.35 -13.61 1.14
CA PHE A 503 10.61 -13.67 1.89
C PHE A 503 11.82 -13.93 0.98
N PHE A 504 12.87 -13.13 1.18
CA PHE A 504 14.15 -13.37 0.51
C PHE A 504 15.33 -12.91 1.36
N LYS A 505 16.12 -13.88 1.84
CA LYS A 505 17.32 -13.74 2.69
C LYS A 505 17.06 -13.17 4.09
N CYS A 506 16.36 -12.05 4.19
CA CYS A 506 15.99 -11.37 5.43
C CYS A 506 14.48 -11.16 5.45
N GLY A 507 13.86 -11.27 6.63
CA GLY A 507 12.44 -11.00 6.81
C GLY A 507 12.25 -9.61 7.38
N ASP A 508 11.47 -8.78 6.69
CA ASP A 508 11.18 -7.40 7.05
C ASP A 508 9.77 -7.02 6.58
N PRO A 509 9.08 -6.08 7.25
CA PRO A 509 7.69 -5.74 6.93
C PRO A 509 7.55 -4.92 5.64
N TRP A 510 8.63 -4.56 4.94
CA TRP A 510 8.57 -3.71 3.75
C TRP A 510 8.80 -4.48 2.45
N HIS A 511 9.65 -5.50 2.45
CA HIS A 511 10.00 -6.24 1.23
C HIS A 511 9.57 -7.71 1.26
N SER A 512 9.28 -8.27 2.44
CA SER A 512 9.06 -9.70 2.62
C SER A 512 7.60 -10.12 2.83
N GLN A 513 6.65 -9.17 2.75
CA GLN A 513 5.22 -9.50 2.73
C GLN A 513 4.84 -10.21 1.42
N THR A 514 3.94 -11.19 1.49
CA THR A 514 3.18 -11.66 0.33
C THR A 514 1.86 -10.91 0.26
N ASN A 515 0.98 -11.05 1.27
CA ASN A 515 -0.30 -10.34 1.40
C ASN A 515 -1.04 -10.21 0.06
N GLU A 516 -1.09 -11.34 -0.65
CA GLU A 516 -1.74 -11.52 -1.94
C GLU A 516 -3.26 -11.72 -1.78
N VAL A 517 -3.69 -12.16 -0.59
CA VAL A 517 -5.09 -12.32 -0.21
C VAL A 517 -5.89 -11.01 -0.32
N ALA A 518 -5.23 -9.86 -0.16
CA ALA A 518 -5.84 -8.53 -0.32
C ALA A 518 -6.58 -8.35 -1.66
N TRP A 519 -6.05 -8.93 -2.76
CA TRP A 519 -6.68 -8.88 -4.08
C TRP A 519 -7.63 -10.04 -4.34
N VAL A 520 -7.48 -11.16 -3.62
CA VAL A 520 -8.47 -12.24 -3.64
C VAL A 520 -9.79 -11.81 -2.98
N HIS A 521 -9.71 -10.95 -1.96
CA HIS A 521 -10.88 -10.25 -1.40
C HIS A 521 -11.44 -9.15 -2.32
N GLY A 522 -10.67 -8.72 -3.33
CA GLY A 522 -11.05 -7.68 -4.27
C GLY A 522 -11.93 -8.20 -5.40
N VAL A 523 -13.08 -7.56 -5.64
CA VAL A 523 -13.96 -7.91 -6.77
C VAL A 523 -13.21 -7.70 -8.09
N GLY A 524 -13.31 -8.67 -9.00
CA GLY A 524 -12.85 -8.56 -10.39
C GLY A 524 -11.36 -8.77 -10.64
N TRP A 525 -10.53 -8.92 -9.59
CA TRP A 525 -9.11 -9.26 -9.76
C TRP A 525 -8.88 -10.76 -9.92
N GLN A 526 -8.10 -11.13 -10.94
CA GLN A 526 -7.47 -12.44 -11.03
C GLN A 526 -6.09 -12.37 -10.36
N VAL A 527 -5.69 -13.43 -9.66
CA VAL A 527 -4.45 -13.48 -8.87
C VAL A 527 -3.65 -14.72 -9.25
N ALA A 528 -2.56 -14.51 -9.99
CA ALA A 528 -1.65 -15.55 -10.44
C ALA A 528 -0.39 -15.61 -9.57
N VAL A 529 -0.05 -16.82 -9.09
CA VAL A 529 1.08 -17.07 -8.20
C VAL A 529 1.89 -18.28 -8.71
N PRO A 530 2.65 -18.12 -9.82
CA PRO A 530 3.48 -19.19 -10.38
C PRO A 530 4.46 -19.76 -9.34
N SER A 531 4.75 -21.06 -9.40
CA SER A 531 5.73 -21.73 -8.51
C SER A 531 7.09 -21.99 -9.18
N ASN A 532 7.21 -21.78 -10.49
CA ASN A 532 8.45 -21.98 -11.26
C ASN A 532 8.39 -21.27 -12.63
N ALA A 533 9.49 -21.34 -13.38
CA ALA A 533 9.67 -20.68 -14.66
C ALA A 533 8.71 -21.13 -15.78
N GLU A 534 8.16 -22.34 -15.75
CA GLU A 534 7.19 -22.81 -16.76
C GLU A 534 5.80 -22.25 -16.50
N ASP A 535 5.31 -22.35 -15.26
CA ASP A 535 4.04 -21.73 -14.87
C ASP A 535 4.08 -20.21 -15.03
N ALA A 536 5.23 -19.57 -14.76
CA ALA A 536 5.41 -18.14 -14.98
C ALA A 536 5.18 -17.73 -16.45
N VAL A 537 5.65 -18.53 -17.41
CA VAL A 537 5.42 -18.30 -18.84
C VAL A 537 3.94 -18.49 -19.18
N GLY A 538 3.37 -19.61 -18.75
CA GLY A 538 1.99 -19.98 -19.08
C GLY A 538 0.96 -19.02 -18.48
N LEU A 539 1.10 -18.64 -17.21
CA LEU A 539 0.18 -17.74 -16.52
C LEU A 539 0.33 -16.29 -17.00
N MET A 540 1.56 -15.80 -17.23
CA MET A 540 1.79 -14.46 -17.77
C MET A 540 1.12 -14.31 -19.15
N ARG A 541 1.24 -15.33 -20.00
CA ARG A 541 0.62 -15.30 -21.34
C ARG A 541 -0.91 -15.39 -21.27
N SER A 542 -1.47 -16.17 -20.35
CA SER A 542 -2.91 -16.16 -20.08
C SER A 542 -3.41 -14.78 -19.62
N ALA A 543 -2.65 -14.10 -18.75
CA ALA A 543 -2.97 -12.73 -18.32
C ALA A 543 -2.95 -11.74 -19.49
N LEU A 544 -1.86 -11.72 -20.27
CA LEU A 544 -1.66 -10.78 -21.39
C LEU A 544 -2.62 -10.99 -22.56
N ARG A 545 -3.17 -12.20 -22.72
CA ARG A 545 -4.15 -12.55 -23.76
C ARG A 545 -5.59 -12.65 -23.22
N GLY A 546 -5.80 -12.34 -21.94
CA GLY A 546 -7.09 -12.28 -21.28
C GLY A 546 -7.84 -10.96 -21.49
N ASN A 547 -8.96 -10.79 -20.78
CA ASN A 547 -9.75 -9.56 -20.75
C ASN A 547 -10.05 -9.06 -19.33
N ASP A 548 -9.46 -9.66 -18.30
CA ASP A 548 -9.66 -9.26 -16.90
C ASP A 548 -8.37 -8.68 -16.30
N PRO A 549 -8.45 -7.82 -15.27
CA PRO A 549 -7.28 -7.29 -14.60
C PRO A 549 -6.61 -8.38 -13.74
N VAL A 550 -5.28 -8.50 -13.86
CA VAL A 550 -4.50 -9.57 -13.24
C VAL A 550 -3.40 -9.01 -12.34
N ILE A 551 -3.37 -9.47 -11.08
CA ILE A 551 -2.18 -9.38 -10.23
C ILE A 551 -1.29 -10.59 -10.55
N PHE A 552 -0.10 -10.33 -11.07
CA PHE A 552 0.90 -11.35 -11.34
C PHE A 552 1.98 -11.28 -10.24
N PHE A 553 1.84 -12.15 -9.23
CA PHE A 553 2.69 -12.12 -8.04
C PHE A 553 3.97 -12.94 -8.23
N GLU A 554 5.12 -12.27 -8.15
CA GLU A 554 6.44 -12.83 -8.42
C GLU A 554 7.22 -13.04 -7.12
N HIS A 555 7.15 -14.25 -6.55
CA HIS A 555 7.87 -14.49 -5.29
C HIS A 555 9.40 -14.41 -5.49
N ARG A 556 10.06 -13.47 -4.79
CA ARG A 556 11.46 -13.06 -5.05
C ARG A 556 12.48 -14.19 -4.97
N ALA A 557 12.33 -15.11 -4.01
CA ALA A 557 13.24 -16.26 -3.87
C ALA A 557 13.27 -17.20 -5.10
N MET A 558 12.25 -17.15 -5.96
CA MET A 558 12.12 -18.03 -7.14
C MET A 558 12.77 -17.44 -8.39
N LEU A 559 12.86 -16.10 -8.45
CA LEU A 559 13.30 -15.33 -9.61
C LEU A 559 14.63 -15.84 -10.19
N ASP A 560 15.60 -16.13 -9.31
CA ASP A 560 16.90 -16.77 -9.63
C ASP A 560 17.08 -18.19 -9.06
N GLY A 561 16.13 -18.67 -8.25
CA GLY A 561 16.21 -19.96 -7.55
C GLY A 561 16.47 -21.13 -8.49
N ALA A 562 17.49 -21.94 -8.20
CA ALA A 562 17.87 -23.08 -9.05
C ALA A 562 16.75 -24.14 -9.17
N TRP A 563 15.98 -24.32 -8.10
CA TRP A 563 14.83 -25.22 -8.02
C TRP A 563 13.66 -24.76 -8.92
N ALA A 564 13.43 -23.45 -9.03
CA ALA A 564 12.38 -22.84 -9.86
C ALA A 564 12.68 -22.92 -11.38
N ARG A 565 13.90 -23.33 -11.78
CA ARG A 565 14.29 -23.37 -13.20
C ARG A 565 13.55 -24.45 -13.98
N ARG A 566 13.10 -24.14 -15.19
CA ARG A 566 12.50 -25.09 -16.15
C ARG A 566 13.03 -24.80 -17.56
N PRO A 567 12.98 -25.75 -18.52
CA PRO A 567 13.17 -25.42 -19.94
C PRO A 567 12.11 -24.42 -20.40
N TYR A 568 12.35 -23.67 -21.47
CA TYR A 568 11.32 -22.75 -21.97
C TYR A 568 10.20 -23.54 -22.69
N PRO A 569 8.92 -23.41 -22.30
CA PRO A 569 7.84 -24.29 -22.77
C PRO A 569 7.27 -23.91 -24.15
N GLY A 570 7.75 -22.83 -24.76
CA GLY A 570 7.35 -22.38 -26.10
C GLY A 570 6.51 -21.11 -26.10
N ASP A 571 6.46 -20.47 -27.27
CA ASP A 571 5.90 -19.12 -27.45
C ASP A 571 4.34 -19.11 -27.53
N GLU A 572 3.73 -20.30 -27.63
CA GLU A 572 2.28 -20.52 -27.60
C GLU A 572 1.78 -20.99 -26.21
N PHE A 573 2.66 -21.38 -25.30
CA PHE A 573 2.28 -22.09 -24.07
C PHE A 573 1.49 -21.21 -23.09
N VAL A 574 0.30 -21.66 -22.67
CA VAL A 574 -0.58 -21.02 -21.70
C VAL A 574 -1.01 -21.98 -20.59
N VAL A 575 -1.29 -21.44 -19.40
CA VAL A 575 -1.89 -22.17 -18.27
C VAL A 575 -3.25 -21.57 -17.95
N THR A 576 -4.30 -22.40 -17.92
CA THR A 576 -5.66 -21.97 -17.54
C THR A 576 -5.65 -21.45 -16.09
N PHE A 577 -6.28 -20.31 -15.84
CA PHE A 577 -6.48 -19.85 -14.46
C PHE A 577 -7.53 -20.71 -13.76
N GLY A 578 -7.35 -20.95 -12.47
CA GLY A 578 -8.24 -21.83 -11.67
C GLY A 578 -7.99 -23.32 -11.86
N GLU A 579 -6.84 -23.71 -12.43
CA GLU A 579 -6.44 -25.10 -12.64
C GLU A 579 -5.19 -25.42 -11.78
N ALA A 580 -5.30 -26.31 -10.80
CA ALA A 580 -4.16 -26.72 -9.98
C ALA A 580 -3.26 -27.74 -10.71
N ARG A 581 -1.97 -27.78 -10.38
CA ARG A 581 -1.08 -28.88 -10.77
C ARG A 581 -0.88 -29.84 -9.60
N ARG A 582 -1.12 -31.12 -9.83
CA ARG A 582 -0.62 -32.19 -8.96
C ARG A 582 0.89 -32.34 -9.17
N VAL A 583 1.68 -31.92 -8.19
CA VAL A 583 3.15 -32.00 -8.18
C VAL A 583 3.61 -33.40 -7.80
N ARG A 584 2.95 -34.00 -6.81
CA ARG A 584 3.17 -35.37 -6.35
C ARG A 584 1.83 -36.04 -6.11
N ALA A 585 1.73 -37.33 -6.45
CA ALA A 585 0.60 -38.16 -6.06
C ALA A 585 0.90 -38.91 -4.76
N GLY A 586 -0.13 -39.11 -3.94
CA GLY A 586 -0.10 -39.91 -2.72
C GLY A 586 -1.52 -40.15 -2.18
N ALA A 587 -1.67 -41.00 -1.16
CA ALA A 587 -2.96 -41.43 -0.63
C ALA A 587 -3.20 -41.11 0.86
N GLU A 588 -2.17 -40.69 1.61
CA GLU A 588 -2.29 -40.50 3.05
C GLU A 588 -2.62 -39.07 3.49
N LEU A 589 -2.11 -38.05 2.80
CA LEU A 589 -2.27 -36.65 3.17
C LEU A 589 -2.31 -35.76 1.92
N THR A 590 -3.32 -34.91 1.82
CA THR A 590 -3.32 -33.80 0.86
C THR A 590 -2.54 -32.62 1.44
N VAL A 591 -1.58 -32.09 0.67
CA VAL A 591 -0.93 -30.82 0.95
C VAL A 591 -1.30 -29.83 -0.16
N VAL A 592 -1.82 -28.67 0.22
CA VAL A 592 -2.17 -27.58 -0.72
C VAL A 592 -1.21 -26.42 -0.51
N SER A 593 -0.58 -25.95 -1.59
CA SER A 593 0.37 -24.85 -1.55
C SER A 593 0.42 -24.07 -2.87
N TRP A 594 1.21 -23.01 -2.92
CA TRP A 594 1.42 -22.16 -4.09
C TRP A 594 2.75 -21.39 -3.98
N GLY A 595 3.20 -20.80 -5.10
CA GLY A 595 4.41 -20.00 -5.14
C GLY A 595 5.64 -20.73 -4.59
N ALA A 596 6.38 -20.08 -3.69
CA ALA A 596 7.64 -20.62 -3.17
C ALA A 596 7.50 -21.67 -2.07
N MET A 597 6.30 -21.89 -1.53
CA MET A 597 6.11 -22.94 -0.53
C MET A 597 5.99 -24.34 -1.16
N VAL A 598 5.66 -24.43 -2.47
CA VAL A 598 5.56 -25.71 -3.21
C VAL A 598 6.84 -26.54 -3.12
N GLU A 599 8.02 -25.93 -3.35
CA GLU A 599 9.31 -26.63 -3.25
C GLU A 599 9.61 -27.10 -1.82
N ARG A 600 9.28 -26.28 -0.81
CA ARG A 600 9.45 -26.66 0.59
C ARG A 600 8.55 -27.83 0.97
N CYS A 601 7.30 -27.85 0.48
CA CYS A 601 6.38 -28.97 0.65
C CYS A 601 6.87 -30.22 -0.06
N GLU A 602 7.42 -30.11 -1.28
CA GLU A 602 7.99 -31.23 -2.04
C GLU A 602 9.19 -31.84 -1.30
N LEU A 603 10.12 -31.00 -0.82
CA LEU A 603 11.27 -31.43 -0.01
C LEU A 603 10.85 -32.07 1.32
N ALA A 604 9.87 -31.48 2.02
CA ALA A 604 9.35 -32.02 3.27
C ALA A 604 8.64 -33.37 3.06
N ALA A 605 7.89 -33.52 1.97
CA ALA A 605 7.24 -34.78 1.60
C ALA A 605 8.25 -35.85 1.13
N ALA A 606 9.39 -35.46 0.55
CA ALA A 606 10.47 -36.38 0.18
C ALA A 606 11.31 -36.81 1.40
N ALA A 607 11.43 -35.96 2.41
CA ALA A 607 12.12 -36.24 3.67
C ALA A 607 11.23 -36.98 4.70
N SER A 608 9.90 -36.94 4.53
CA SER A 608 8.97 -37.69 5.38
C SER A 608 8.74 -39.11 4.86
N HIS A 609 8.20 -39.97 5.73
CA HIS A 609 7.74 -41.32 5.37
C HIS A 609 6.23 -41.37 5.11
N VAL A 610 5.61 -40.23 4.79
CA VAL A 610 4.14 -40.09 4.59
C VAL A 610 3.84 -40.02 3.09
N ASP A 611 2.83 -40.74 2.63
CA ASP A 611 2.42 -40.70 1.23
C ASP A 611 1.57 -39.47 0.89
N VAL A 612 2.24 -38.36 0.57
CA VAL A 612 1.63 -37.04 0.33
C VAL A 612 1.20 -36.83 -1.13
N GLU A 613 -0.06 -36.46 -1.35
CA GLU A 613 -0.50 -35.77 -2.58
C GLU A 613 -0.25 -34.27 -2.42
N LEU A 614 0.58 -33.69 -3.30
CA LEU A 614 0.92 -32.27 -3.28
C LEU A 614 0.24 -31.55 -4.45
N LEU A 615 -0.63 -30.59 -4.13
CA LEU A 615 -1.27 -29.69 -5.08
C LEU A 615 -0.61 -28.30 -5.03
N ASP A 616 -0.24 -27.81 -6.20
CA ASP A 616 0.16 -26.42 -6.45
C ASP A 616 -1.00 -25.69 -7.13
N LEU A 617 -1.58 -24.68 -6.46
CA LEU A 617 -2.77 -24.00 -6.97
C LEU A 617 -2.53 -23.19 -8.24
N ARG A 618 -1.31 -22.68 -8.46
CA ARG A 618 -0.91 -21.76 -9.56
C ARG A 618 -1.64 -20.40 -9.61
N THR A 619 -2.91 -20.33 -9.22
CA THR A 619 -3.73 -19.12 -9.09
C THR A 619 -4.60 -19.18 -7.83
N LEU A 620 -4.89 -18.03 -7.21
CA LEU A 620 -5.75 -17.93 -6.01
C LEU A 620 -7.13 -17.34 -6.34
N SER A 621 -7.22 -16.54 -7.39
CA SER A 621 -8.47 -16.03 -7.95
C SER A 621 -8.45 -16.19 -9.47
N PRO A 622 -9.29 -17.06 -10.07
CA PRO A 622 -9.95 -18.21 -9.42
C PRO A 622 -8.93 -19.25 -8.90
N TRP A 623 -9.38 -20.17 -8.05
CA TRP A 623 -8.60 -21.33 -7.57
C TRP A 623 -9.34 -22.65 -7.83
N ASP A 624 -8.59 -23.75 -7.91
CA ASP A 624 -9.13 -25.07 -8.25
C ASP A 624 -9.76 -25.78 -7.03
N ARG A 625 -10.94 -25.28 -6.63
CA ARG A 625 -11.74 -25.88 -5.54
C ARG A 625 -11.98 -27.37 -5.76
N ARG A 626 -12.27 -27.78 -7.01
CA ARG A 626 -12.61 -29.16 -7.37
C ARG A 626 -11.42 -30.12 -7.18
N ALA A 627 -10.23 -29.75 -7.63
CA ALA A 627 -9.04 -30.58 -7.43
C ALA A 627 -8.66 -30.73 -5.96
N VAL A 628 -8.85 -29.67 -5.15
CA VAL A 628 -8.59 -29.73 -3.71
C VAL A 628 -9.60 -30.62 -2.99
N CYS A 629 -10.91 -30.43 -3.21
CA CYS A 629 -11.95 -31.28 -2.61
C CYS A 629 -11.73 -32.76 -2.97
N ALA A 630 -11.56 -33.09 -4.26
CA ALA A 630 -11.33 -34.48 -4.71
C ALA A 630 -10.03 -35.11 -4.16
N SER A 631 -9.01 -34.30 -3.87
CA SER A 631 -7.79 -34.77 -3.20
C SER A 631 -8.05 -35.07 -1.72
N VAL A 632 -8.78 -34.19 -1.02
CA VAL A 632 -9.12 -34.36 0.40
C VAL A 632 -10.10 -35.51 0.62
N GLU A 633 -11.11 -35.69 -0.24
CA GLU A 633 -12.01 -36.85 -0.26
C GLU A 633 -11.23 -38.17 -0.32
N LYS A 634 -10.13 -38.20 -1.08
CA LYS A 634 -9.28 -39.39 -1.26
C LYS A 634 -8.33 -39.64 -0.09
N THR A 635 -7.86 -38.60 0.61
CA THR A 635 -6.83 -38.72 1.67
C THR A 635 -7.37 -38.55 3.09
N HIS A 636 -8.61 -38.06 3.25
CA HIS A 636 -9.29 -37.70 4.50
C HIS A 636 -8.53 -36.76 5.45
N ARG A 637 -7.46 -36.13 4.95
CA ARG A 637 -6.52 -35.29 5.71
C ARG A 637 -5.97 -34.21 4.79
N CYS A 638 -6.01 -32.95 5.24
CA CYS A 638 -5.50 -31.80 4.51
C CYS A 638 -4.53 -30.97 5.36
N LEU A 639 -3.45 -30.49 4.75
CA LEU A 639 -2.54 -29.50 5.30
C LEU A 639 -2.34 -28.37 4.27
N VAL A 640 -2.75 -27.15 4.62
CA VAL A 640 -2.52 -25.97 3.78
C VAL A 640 -1.22 -25.30 4.23
N VAL A 641 -0.33 -24.97 3.27
CA VAL A 641 0.98 -24.36 3.56
C VAL A 641 1.20 -23.14 2.67
N HIS A 642 1.30 -21.96 3.29
CA HIS A 642 1.58 -20.68 2.64
C HIS A 642 2.50 -19.80 3.50
N GLU A 643 3.00 -18.71 2.92
CA GLU A 643 3.85 -17.73 3.62
C GLU A 643 3.07 -16.51 4.16
N ASP A 644 1.85 -16.26 3.66
CA ASP A 644 1.01 -15.14 4.11
C ASP A 644 0.50 -15.33 5.56
N ASN A 645 -0.11 -14.28 6.12
CA ASN A 645 -0.65 -14.25 7.48
C ASN A 645 -1.62 -15.41 7.79
N LEU A 646 -1.50 -15.99 8.99
CA LEU A 646 -2.39 -17.08 9.44
C LEU A 646 -3.86 -16.63 9.57
N THR A 647 -4.08 -15.42 10.11
CA THR A 647 -5.42 -14.84 10.27
C THR A 647 -5.81 -14.09 9.00
N ALA A 648 -6.97 -14.41 8.44
CA ALA A 648 -7.51 -13.82 7.20
C ALA A 648 -6.60 -13.96 5.95
N GLY A 649 -5.65 -14.90 5.97
CA GLY A 649 -4.92 -15.35 4.78
C GLY A 649 -5.72 -16.39 3.98
N PHE A 650 -5.30 -16.64 2.74
CA PHE A 650 -6.03 -17.50 1.82
C PHE A 650 -6.18 -18.97 2.28
N GLY A 651 -5.30 -19.45 3.16
CA GLY A 651 -5.48 -20.77 3.78
C GLY A 651 -6.77 -20.90 4.61
N ALA A 652 -7.33 -19.79 5.10
CA ALA A 652 -8.60 -19.78 5.80
C ALA A 652 -9.80 -20.03 4.87
N GLU A 653 -9.77 -19.54 3.61
CA GLU A 653 -10.80 -19.81 2.60
C GLU A 653 -10.81 -21.28 2.20
N ILE A 654 -9.63 -21.88 2.02
CA ILE A 654 -9.49 -23.32 1.75
C ILE A 654 -10.01 -24.13 2.93
N ALA A 655 -9.64 -23.77 4.16
CA ALA A 655 -10.11 -24.47 5.36
C ALA A 655 -11.63 -24.32 5.57
N ALA A 656 -12.20 -23.14 5.33
CA ALA A 656 -13.64 -22.90 5.42
C ALA A 656 -14.41 -23.68 4.35
N THR A 657 -13.90 -23.71 3.12
CA THR A 657 -14.44 -24.51 2.01
C THR A 657 -14.45 -26.00 2.32
N LEU A 658 -13.38 -26.53 2.94
CA LEU A 658 -13.29 -27.94 3.33
C LEU A 658 -14.12 -28.27 4.57
N ALA A 659 -14.46 -27.27 5.40
CA ALA A 659 -15.30 -27.42 6.58
C ALA A 659 -16.79 -27.18 6.30
N ALA A 660 -17.16 -26.76 5.08
CA ALA A 660 -18.54 -26.54 4.68
C ALA A 660 -19.33 -27.86 4.73
N GLN A 661 -20.53 -27.81 5.29
CA GLN A 661 -21.35 -28.98 5.57
C GLN A 661 -22.22 -29.31 4.35
N GLN A 662 -22.56 -30.57 4.16
CA GLN A 662 -23.51 -31.01 3.13
C GLN A 662 -24.72 -31.69 3.78
N ILE A 663 -25.90 -31.57 3.18
CA ILE A 663 -27.05 -32.42 3.56
C ILE A 663 -26.75 -33.83 3.08
N LEU A 664 -26.57 -34.79 4.00
CA LEU A 664 -26.50 -36.21 3.63
C LEU A 664 -27.86 -36.70 3.16
N ARG A 665 -28.88 -36.39 3.96
CA ARG A 665 -30.20 -36.99 3.79
C ARG A 665 -31.32 -36.22 4.49
N TRP A 666 -32.51 -36.19 3.88
CA TRP A 666 -33.75 -35.84 4.57
C TRP A 666 -34.35 -37.07 5.27
N LEU A 667 -34.54 -36.99 6.59
CA LEU A 667 -35.15 -38.07 7.37
C LEU A 667 -36.68 -38.10 7.22
N LYS A 668 -37.27 -36.97 6.83
CA LYS A 668 -38.71 -36.79 6.62
C LYS A 668 -39.02 -36.47 5.16
N ARG A 669 -40.13 -37.00 4.65
CA ARG A 669 -40.60 -36.72 3.28
C ARG A 669 -41.52 -35.50 3.23
N LEU A 670 -41.65 -34.89 2.05
CA LEU A 670 -42.69 -33.89 1.78
C LEU A 670 -44.08 -34.45 2.13
N GLY A 671 -44.83 -33.71 2.95
CA GLY A 671 -46.13 -34.10 3.48
C GLY A 671 -46.09 -34.91 4.78
N GLU A 672 -44.91 -35.26 5.30
CA GLU A 672 -44.76 -35.98 6.57
C GLU A 672 -44.76 -35.03 7.78
N SER A 673 -45.33 -35.47 8.90
CA SER A 673 -45.28 -34.75 10.18
C SER A 673 -43.94 -34.97 10.89
N VAL A 674 -43.42 -33.89 11.48
CA VAL A 674 -42.25 -33.86 12.35
C VAL A 674 -42.58 -33.12 13.65
N ALA A 675 -42.19 -33.66 14.79
CA ALA A 675 -42.34 -33.00 16.09
C ALA A 675 -41.15 -32.07 16.40
N GLU A 676 -41.36 -31.12 17.30
CA GLU A 676 -40.29 -30.26 17.81
C GLU A 676 -39.22 -31.12 18.51
N ASN A 677 -37.96 -30.90 18.15
CA ASN A 677 -36.80 -31.72 18.54
C ASN A 677 -36.78 -33.17 17.99
N GLU A 678 -37.64 -33.54 17.03
CA GLU A 678 -37.49 -34.79 16.27
C GLU A 678 -36.45 -34.61 15.14
N PRO A 679 -35.54 -35.59 14.91
CA PRO A 679 -34.59 -35.56 13.78
C PRO A 679 -35.26 -35.32 12.42
N LEU A 680 -34.76 -34.33 11.67
CA LEU A 680 -35.35 -33.88 10.40
C LEU A 680 -34.41 -34.08 9.20
N ILE A 681 -33.13 -33.76 9.36
CA ILE A 681 -32.08 -33.96 8.35
C ILE A 681 -30.81 -34.53 8.99
N GLU A 682 -30.09 -35.35 8.25
CA GLU A 682 -28.70 -35.72 8.52
C GLU A 682 -27.80 -34.78 7.72
N ILE A 683 -26.81 -34.18 8.39
CA ILE A 683 -25.75 -33.39 7.76
C ILE A 683 -24.40 -34.07 7.95
N GLU A 684 -23.56 -34.03 6.92
CA GLU A 684 -22.15 -34.41 7.06
C GLU A 684 -21.38 -33.24 7.66
N THR A 685 -20.67 -33.53 8.75
CA THR A 685 -19.67 -32.64 9.32
C THR A 685 -18.35 -33.40 9.38
N ASP A 686 -17.22 -32.67 9.30
CA ASP A 686 -15.83 -33.19 9.27
C ASP A 686 -15.49 -34.34 10.26
N LYS A 687 -16.29 -34.57 11.31
CA LYS A 687 -16.01 -35.60 12.33
C LYS A 687 -17.16 -36.54 12.68
N VAL A 688 -18.39 -36.22 12.28
CA VAL A 688 -19.60 -37.02 12.57
C VAL A 688 -20.74 -36.63 11.63
N THR A 689 -21.56 -37.60 11.26
CA THR A 689 -22.95 -37.33 10.85
C THR A 689 -23.69 -36.74 12.04
N VAL A 690 -24.32 -35.57 11.85
CA VAL A 690 -25.13 -34.93 12.89
C VAL A 690 -26.58 -34.86 12.41
N GLU A 691 -27.49 -35.38 13.22
CA GLU A 691 -28.93 -35.20 13.02
C GLU A 691 -29.32 -33.80 13.51
N LEU A 692 -29.79 -32.94 12.60
CA LEU A 692 -30.43 -31.68 12.96
C LEU A 692 -31.91 -31.94 13.22
N ALA A 693 -32.33 -31.60 14.43
CA ALA A 693 -33.70 -31.75 14.88
C ALA A 693 -34.59 -30.57 14.44
N SER A 694 -35.89 -30.84 14.25
CA SER A 694 -36.85 -29.82 13.83
C SER A 694 -37.04 -28.73 14.90
N PRO A 695 -37.00 -27.43 14.52
CA PRO A 695 -37.20 -26.31 15.44
C PRO A 695 -38.67 -26.10 15.85
N GLY A 696 -39.60 -26.95 15.41
CA GLY A 696 -41.02 -26.85 15.72
C GLY A 696 -41.82 -28.07 15.28
N SER A 697 -43.03 -28.24 15.82
CA SER A 697 -43.94 -29.32 15.41
C SER A 697 -44.79 -28.89 14.22
N GLY A 698 -44.89 -29.72 13.18
CA GLY A 698 -45.69 -29.43 12.00
C GLY A 698 -45.51 -30.45 10.86
N VAL A 699 -45.91 -30.06 9.64
CA VAL A 699 -45.78 -30.89 8.42
C VAL A 699 -44.73 -30.27 7.50
N LEU A 700 -43.78 -31.07 7.01
CA LEU A 700 -42.77 -30.62 6.04
C LEU A 700 -43.45 -30.35 4.69
N ARG A 701 -43.54 -29.09 4.29
CA ARG A 701 -44.25 -28.65 3.07
C ARG A 701 -43.36 -28.40 1.86
N GLU A 702 -42.11 -28.02 2.10
CA GLU A 702 -41.19 -27.60 1.05
C GLU A 702 -39.76 -28.01 1.44
N ILE A 703 -39.04 -28.63 0.51
CA ILE A 703 -37.61 -28.90 0.61
C ILE A 703 -36.96 -27.99 -0.43
N LEU A 704 -36.23 -26.99 0.03
CA LEU A 704 -35.57 -26.00 -0.82
C LEU A 704 -34.13 -26.41 -1.17
N LYS A 705 -33.54 -27.27 -0.34
CA LYS A 705 -32.16 -27.73 -0.43
C LYS A 705 -32.12 -29.25 -0.55
N GLN A 706 -31.62 -29.78 -1.66
CA GLN A 706 -31.61 -31.22 -1.90
C GLN A 706 -30.50 -31.93 -1.11
N GLU A 707 -30.59 -33.25 -1.05
CA GLU A 707 -29.50 -34.11 -0.57
C GLU A 707 -28.25 -33.89 -1.45
N GLN A 708 -27.07 -33.96 -0.84
CA GLN A 708 -25.74 -33.69 -1.43
C GLN A 708 -25.47 -32.22 -1.80
N GLU A 709 -26.35 -31.29 -1.43
CA GLU A 709 -26.05 -29.85 -1.53
C GLU A 709 -25.32 -29.31 -0.28
N GLU A 710 -24.34 -28.44 -0.52
CA GLU A 710 -23.59 -27.66 0.48
C GLU A 710 -24.49 -26.64 1.18
N ILE A 711 -24.40 -26.53 2.51
CA ILE A 711 -25.23 -25.68 3.37
C ILE A 711 -24.43 -24.67 4.18
N ALA A 712 -24.92 -23.43 4.23
CA ALA A 712 -24.37 -22.36 5.06
C ALA A 712 -25.15 -22.21 6.40
N PRO A 713 -24.49 -21.79 7.50
CA PRO A 713 -25.18 -21.50 8.75
C PRO A 713 -26.26 -20.41 8.59
N GLY A 714 -27.51 -20.76 8.89
CA GLY A 714 -28.67 -19.86 8.75
C GLY A 714 -29.36 -19.89 7.39
N GLU A 715 -28.93 -20.74 6.46
CA GLU A 715 -29.60 -20.97 5.17
C GLU A 715 -30.98 -21.64 5.36
N LEU A 716 -31.96 -21.25 4.54
CA LEU A 716 -33.32 -21.79 4.60
C LEU A 716 -33.42 -23.11 3.83
N LEU A 717 -33.31 -24.23 4.54
CA LEU A 717 -33.25 -25.57 3.93
C LEU A 717 -34.63 -26.10 3.47
N GLY A 718 -35.71 -25.66 4.10
CA GLY A 718 -37.08 -26.07 3.81
C GLY A 718 -38.11 -25.36 4.70
N ARG A 719 -39.39 -25.68 4.55
CA ARG A 719 -40.50 -25.07 5.32
C ARG A 719 -41.39 -26.10 6.00
N ILE A 720 -41.73 -25.82 7.25
CA ILE A 720 -42.66 -26.60 8.08
C ILE A 720 -43.91 -25.77 8.35
N GLU A 721 -45.08 -26.35 8.14
CA GLU A 721 -46.36 -25.73 8.50
C GLU A 721 -46.82 -26.24 9.88
N SER A 722 -46.89 -25.35 10.86
CA SER A 722 -47.32 -25.66 12.23
C SER A 722 -48.84 -25.71 12.34
N GLY A 723 -49.39 -26.91 12.52
CA GLY A 723 -50.83 -27.17 12.60
C GLY A 723 -51.23 -27.94 13.87
N ALA A 724 -52.16 -27.39 14.64
CA ALA A 724 -52.70 -28.06 15.83
C ALA A 724 -53.61 -29.24 15.45
N ALA A 725 -53.20 -30.46 15.82
CA ALA A 725 -54.03 -31.65 15.63
C ALA A 725 -55.15 -31.72 16.68
N ALA A 726 -56.40 -31.59 16.25
CA ALA A 726 -57.57 -31.54 17.13
C ALA A 726 -58.32 -32.89 17.22
N GLY A 727 -58.22 -33.54 18.39
CA GLY A 727 -59.21 -34.50 18.92
C GLY A 727 -58.98 -36.00 18.67
N ALA A 728 -59.39 -36.92 19.55
CA ALA A 728 -59.87 -36.75 20.94
C ALA A 728 -59.92 -38.08 21.73
N ALA A 729 -59.51 -38.03 23.02
CA ALA A 729 -59.98 -38.82 24.19
C ALA A 729 -59.88 -40.39 24.20
N ALA A 730 -59.79 -41.11 25.34
CA ALA A 730 -59.98 -40.74 26.75
C ALA A 730 -59.26 -41.66 27.77
N ALA A 731 -58.98 -41.10 28.97
CA ALA A 731 -58.79 -41.73 30.30
C ALA A 731 -57.60 -42.70 30.55
N ALA A 732 -56.95 -42.75 31.73
CA ALA A 732 -57.29 -42.19 33.05
C ALA A 732 -56.07 -41.70 33.90
N THR A 733 -56.35 -40.83 34.87
CA THR A 733 -55.49 -40.25 35.92
C THR A 733 -55.77 -40.93 37.30
N PRO A 734 -55.16 -40.53 38.45
CA PRO A 734 -53.92 -39.77 38.72
C PRO A 734 -53.03 -40.37 39.85
N THR A 735 -51.87 -39.75 40.12
CA THR A 735 -51.50 -39.29 41.49
C THR A 735 -50.65 -38.02 41.38
N ILE A 736 -50.81 -37.09 42.33
CA ILE A 736 -50.29 -35.71 42.29
C ILE A 736 -49.13 -35.54 43.28
N ALA A 737 -48.08 -34.82 42.87
CA ALA A 737 -47.37 -33.86 43.73
C ALA A 737 -46.62 -32.84 42.84
N ALA A 738 -46.83 -31.54 43.07
CA ALA A 738 -46.33 -30.46 42.21
C ALA A 738 -45.51 -29.43 43.00
N ALA A 739 -44.56 -28.77 42.33
CA ALA A 739 -44.19 -27.37 42.57
C ALA A 739 -43.37 -26.81 41.39
N THR A 740 -43.63 -25.56 41.01
CA THR A 740 -43.04 -24.81 39.89
C THR A 740 -42.00 -23.78 40.32
N VAL A 741 -41.06 -23.42 39.42
CA VAL A 741 -40.46 -22.08 39.07
C VAL A 741 -40.25 -21.07 40.24
N VAL A 742 -39.10 -20.37 40.45
CA VAL A 742 -38.58 -19.20 39.67
C VAL A 742 -37.07 -18.94 39.90
N ALA A 743 -36.50 -18.03 39.11
CA ALA A 743 -35.10 -17.66 38.89
C ALA A 743 -34.32 -16.86 39.98
N SER A 744 -33.00 -16.73 39.71
CA SER A 744 -32.15 -15.53 39.88
C SER A 744 -31.33 -15.28 41.17
N ALA A 745 -30.04 -14.95 40.93
CA ALA A 745 -29.14 -14.03 41.65
C ALA A 745 -28.57 -14.32 43.08
N ALA A 746 -27.23 -14.33 43.10
CA ALA A 746 -26.30 -13.56 43.97
C ALA A 746 -26.31 -13.64 45.53
N ALA A 747 -25.09 -13.92 46.05
CA ALA A 747 -24.46 -13.41 47.28
C ALA A 747 -25.00 -13.79 48.68
N GLY A 748 -24.09 -14.15 49.60
CA GLY A 748 -24.38 -14.26 51.04
C GLY A 748 -23.32 -15.02 51.86
N THR A 749 -22.77 -14.39 52.91
CA THR A 749 -21.71 -14.91 53.79
C THR A 749 -22.20 -15.36 55.17
N ALA A 750 -21.58 -16.40 55.74
CA ALA A 750 -21.49 -16.73 57.19
C ALA A 750 -22.81 -16.98 57.99
N GLY A 751 -22.85 -17.76 59.09
CA GLY A 751 -21.77 -18.37 59.89
C GLY A 751 -22.26 -19.48 60.86
N ALA A 752 -21.39 -19.92 61.77
CA ALA A 752 -21.55 -21.11 62.64
C ALA A 752 -22.39 -20.88 63.93
N PRO A 753 -22.70 -21.92 64.74
CA PRO A 753 -21.75 -22.55 65.70
C PRO A 753 -21.86 -24.11 65.75
N ALA A 754 -21.13 -24.89 66.59
CA ALA A 754 -19.74 -24.89 67.11
C ALA A 754 -19.55 -26.09 68.10
N ARG A 755 -18.35 -26.70 68.24
CA ARG A 755 -17.66 -27.10 69.52
C ARG A 755 -16.42 -28.04 69.38
N ARG A 756 -15.23 -27.45 69.64
CA ARG A 756 -13.96 -27.99 70.25
C ARG A 756 -13.12 -29.15 69.64
N GLU A 757 -11.84 -28.79 69.37
CA GLU A 757 -10.54 -29.51 69.60
C GLU A 757 -10.31 -30.89 68.91
N ARG A 758 -9.14 -31.27 68.37
CA ARG A 758 -7.72 -30.87 68.59
C ARG A 758 -6.83 -31.15 67.33
N ARG A 759 -5.57 -30.68 67.29
CA ARG A 759 -4.65 -30.64 66.11
C ARG A 759 -3.99 -31.99 65.71
N ALA A 760 -3.71 -32.20 64.40
CA ALA A 760 -2.35 -32.18 63.76
C ALA A 760 -2.16 -33.15 62.54
N GLY A 761 -1.45 -32.70 61.50
CA GLY A 761 -0.87 -33.54 60.41
C GLY A 761 -1.51 -33.35 59.02
N ALA A 762 -0.77 -32.84 58.03
CA ALA A 762 -1.27 -32.51 56.68
C ALA A 762 -0.62 -33.34 55.56
N ALA A 763 -1.32 -33.47 54.43
CA ALA A 763 -0.98 -34.34 53.30
C ALA A 763 -0.49 -33.59 52.04
N ALA A 764 0.03 -34.35 51.06
CA ALA A 764 0.43 -33.86 49.74
C ALA A 764 -0.78 -33.50 48.85
N GLY A 765 -0.56 -32.63 47.85
CA GLY A 765 -1.59 -32.16 46.92
C GLY A 765 -1.20 -32.31 45.44
N GLU A 766 -2.21 -32.40 44.57
CA GLU A 766 -2.09 -32.72 43.14
C GLU A 766 -1.31 -31.70 42.30
N LEU A 767 -0.65 -32.20 41.24
CA LEU A 767 0.15 -31.44 40.27
C LEU A 767 -0.69 -31.02 39.06
N SER A 768 -0.38 -29.86 38.46
CA SER A 768 -1.07 -29.41 37.24
C SER A 768 -0.57 -30.13 35.98
N PRO A 769 -1.40 -30.28 34.91
CA PRO A 769 -1.01 -31.02 33.71
C PRO A 769 0.26 -30.49 33.02
N ALA A 770 0.48 -29.16 33.04
CA ALA A 770 1.68 -28.54 32.48
C ALA A 770 2.95 -28.91 33.28
N VAL A 771 2.86 -28.95 34.61
CA VAL A 771 3.96 -29.35 35.50
C VAL A 771 4.27 -30.84 35.32
N SER A 772 3.24 -31.70 35.32
CA SER A 772 3.41 -33.15 35.07
C SER A 772 3.95 -33.48 33.68
N ARG A 773 3.68 -32.64 32.67
CA ARG A 773 4.30 -32.75 31.35
C ARG A 773 5.78 -32.36 31.39
N LEU A 774 6.11 -31.20 31.96
CA LEU A 774 7.48 -30.66 31.98
C LEU A 774 8.45 -31.50 32.84
N LEU A 775 7.98 -32.02 33.97
CA LEU A 775 8.73 -32.97 34.82
C LEU A 775 9.12 -34.23 34.03
N ARG A 776 8.17 -34.80 33.27
CA ARG A 776 8.38 -35.99 32.44
C ARG A 776 9.27 -35.72 31.23
N GLU A 777 9.18 -34.54 30.62
CA GLU A 777 10.07 -34.10 29.53
C GLU A 777 11.52 -33.86 30.00
N ARG A 778 11.74 -33.61 31.31
CA ARG A 778 13.06 -33.37 31.90
C ARG A 778 13.59 -34.49 32.81
N GLY A 779 12.82 -35.55 33.05
CA GLY A 779 13.19 -36.66 33.94
C GLY A 779 13.33 -36.27 35.42
N LEU A 780 12.57 -35.26 35.88
CA LEU A 780 12.64 -34.73 37.24
C LEU A 780 11.47 -35.23 38.10
N ASP A 781 11.74 -35.52 39.38
CA ASP A 781 10.71 -35.86 40.37
C ASP A 781 10.13 -34.60 41.03
N ALA A 782 8.80 -34.51 41.09
CA ALA A 782 8.09 -33.43 41.77
C ALA A 782 8.44 -33.34 43.27
N ALA A 783 8.72 -34.47 43.93
CA ALA A 783 9.05 -34.49 45.35
C ALA A 783 10.43 -33.88 45.66
N ALA A 784 11.32 -33.81 44.66
CA ALA A 784 12.65 -33.21 44.78
C ALA A 784 12.66 -31.68 44.54
N ILE A 785 11.53 -31.10 44.10
CA ILE A 785 11.44 -29.69 43.71
C ILE A 785 10.61 -28.93 44.74
N ARG A 786 11.22 -27.92 45.37
CA ARG A 786 10.54 -27.09 46.37
C ARG A 786 9.58 -26.12 45.68
N GLY A 787 8.28 -26.45 45.69
CA GLY A 787 7.25 -25.60 45.10
C GLY A 787 7.12 -24.24 45.78
N THR A 788 7.16 -23.15 45.00
CA THR A 788 6.92 -21.79 45.51
C THR A 788 5.46 -21.33 45.34
N GLY A 789 4.59 -22.16 44.77
CA GLY A 789 3.18 -21.86 44.57
C GLY A 789 2.35 -21.88 45.86
N PRO A 790 1.13 -21.30 45.84
CA PRO A 790 0.23 -21.30 47.00
C PRO A 790 -0.01 -22.72 47.53
N GLY A 791 0.20 -22.91 48.84
CA GLY A 791 0.11 -24.22 49.49
C GLY A 791 1.32 -25.15 49.26
N GLY A 792 2.46 -24.63 48.79
CA GLY A 792 3.68 -25.42 48.54
C GLY A 792 3.65 -26.21 47.23
N ARG A 793 2.72 -25.89 46.33
CA ARG A 793 2.59 -26.56 45.03
C ARG A 793 3.76 -26.21 44.11
N VAL A 794 4.27 -27.22 43.40
CA VAL A 794 5.30 -27.06 42.37
C VAL A 794 4.72 -26.32 41.17
N THR A 795 5.34 -25.21 40.81
CA THR A 795 4.98 -24.40 39.63
C THR A 795 5.88 -24.74 38.44
N VAL A 796 5.51 -24.25 37.24
CA VAL A 796 6.33 -24.42 36.03
C VAL A 796 7.73 -23.81 36.20
N GLU A 797 7.85 -22.66 36.88
CA GLU A 797 9.14 -22.02 37.14
C GLU A 797 10.02 -22.79 38.13
N ASP A 798 9.43 -23.50 39.10
CA ASP A 798 10.19 -24.33 40.04
C ASP A 798 10.90 -25.48 39.31
N VAL A 799 10.21 -26.11 38.33
CA VAL A 799 10.78 -27.15 37.46
C VAL A 799 11.85 -26.60 36.52
N LEU A 800 11.76 -25.33 36.13
CA LEU A 800 12.77 -24.67 35.29
C LEU A 800 14.01 -24.23 36.08
N ARG A 801 13.87 -23.90 37.37
CA ARG A 801 14.97 -23.49 38.27
C ARG A 801 15.70 -24.66 38.94
N GLY A 802 15.09 -25.85 39.00
CA GLY A 802 15.69 -27.07 39.56
C GLY A 802 16.84 -27.63 38.72
N GLY A 803 17.98 -26.94 38.67
CA GLY A 803 19.09 -27.30 37.76
C GLY A 803 20.44 -26.61 38.00
N THR A 804 20.73 -26.09 39.20
CA THR A 804 22.05 -25.50 39.53
C THR A 804 22.47 -25.81 40.97
N ALA A 805 23.65 -26.40 41.15
CA ALA A 805 24.37 -26.48 42.42
C ALA A 805 25.86 -26.17 42.19
N GLU A 806 26.36 -25.17 42.90
CA GLU A 806 27.74 -24.66 42.91
C GLU A 806 28.38 -24.87 44.30
N PRO A 807 29.66 -24.52 44.55
CA PRO A 807 30.86 -24.58 43.69
C PRO A 807 32.06 -25.26 44.40
N ARG A 808 33.17 -25.52 43.68
CA ARG A 808 34.53 -25.57 44.27
C ARG A 808 35.63 -25.38 43.22
N GLU A 809 36.75 -24.77 43.64
CA GLU A 809 37.86 -24.28 42.81
C GLU A 809 38.66 -25.38 42.06
N PRO A 810 39.48 -24.96 41.08
CA PRO A 810 40.83 -25.51 41.02
C PRO A 810 41.94 -24.46 40.82
N VAL A 811 43.08 -24.70 41.49
CA VAL A 811 44.38 -24.07 41.20
C VAL A 811 45.24 -25.05 40.39
N ALA A 812 45.82 -24.54 39.29
CA ALA A 812 47.00 -24.99 38.51
C ALA A 812 47.31 -26.49 38.29
N ARG A 813 47.47 -26.89 37.00
CA ARG A 813 48.60 -27.70 36.51
C ARG A 813 48.79 -27.66 34.99
N GLU A 814 49.99 -27.98 34.53
CA GLU A 814 50.50 -27.80 33.15
C GLU A 814 50.30 -29.00 32.19
N ALA A 815 50.28 -28.66 30.89
CA ALA A 815 50.89 -29.34 29.72
C ALA A 815 50.59 -30.83 29.33
N ALA A 816 49.86 -30.97 28.21
CA ALA A 816 50.24 -31.71 26.98
C ALA A 816 50.33 -33.28 26.96
N PRO A 817 50.29 -33.97 25.78
CA PRO A 817 49.55 -33.68 24.52
C PRO A 817 48.92 -34.92 23.79
N ARG A 818 48.10 -34.63 22.74
CA ARG A 818 47.86 -35.42 21.49
C ARG A 818 47.24 -36.84 21.54
N ALA A 819 46.14 -37.06 20.79
CA ALA A 819 46.14 -37.84 19.52
C ALA A 819 44.72 -38.06 18.92
N ALA A 820 44.53 -37.74 17.64
CA ALA A 820 43.58 -38.31 16.65
C ALA A 820 43.71 -37.48 15.35
N ALA A 821 44.49 -37.90 14.35
CA ALA A 821 44.12 -38.86 13.30
C ALA A 821 43.38 -38.18 12.12
N ALA A 822 44.14 -37.88 11.06
CA ALA A 822 43.63 -37.48 9.74
C ALA A 822 44.56 -38.04 8.64
N GLY A 823 43.97 -38.67 7.63
CA GLY A 823 44.55 -38.94 6.30
C GLY A 823 43.52 -38.46 5.27
N ALA A 824 43.91 -37.61 4.30
CA ALA A 824 44.64 -37.93 3.07
C ALA A 824 43.65 -38.37 1.97
N GLU A 825 43.26 -37.46 1.05
CA GLU A 825 43.83 -37.26 -0.31
C GLU A 825 42.87 -37.91 -1.36
N GLU A 826 42.74 -37.50 -2.64
CA GLU A 826 43.46 -36.49 -3.44
C GLU A 826 42.54 -35.85 -4.53
N ALA A 827 43.09 -35.18 -5.56
CA ALA A 827 42.42 -34.12 -6.34
C ALA A 827 42.36 -34.29 -7.89
N GLY A 828 41.56 -33.42 -8.55
CA GLY A 828 41.61 -33.11 -9.99
C GLY A 828 40.20 -32.89 -10.63
N ALA A 829 39.95 -31.97 -11.57
CA ALA A 829 40.73 -30.84 -12.13
C ALA A 829 39.80 -29.88 -12.94
N GLY A 830 40.22 -28.62 -13.19
CA GLY A 830 39.72 -27.78 -14.32
C GLY A 830 38.71 -26.65 -14.02
N ALA A 831 39.04 -25.40 -14.40
CA ALA A 831 38.18 -24.21 -14.34
C ALA A 831 37.60 -23.86 -15.74
N ASN A 832 36.47 -23.16 -15.90
CA ASN A 832 36.27 -21.68 -15.86
C ASN A 832 34.80 -21.38 -16.26
N ALA A 833 34.17 -20.23 -16.02
CA ALA A 833 34.48 -19.08 -15.17
C ALA A 833 33.15 -18.41 -14.75
N ALA A 834 32.84 -18.44 -13.45
CA ALA A 834 31.84 -17.57 -12.83
C ALA A 834 32.59 -16.61 -11.91
N GLY A 835 32.16 -15.35 -11.83
CA GLY A 835 32.83 -14.34 -11.01
C GLY A 835 33.09 -14.84 -9.59
N GLU A 836 34.36 -14.90 -9.19
CA GLU A 836 34.77 -15.62 -7.99
C GLU A 836 34.14 -15.05 -6.72
N ILE A 837 33.22 -15.80 -6.11
CA ILE A 837 32.64 -15.42 -4.81
C ILE A 837 33.70 -15.67 -3.73
N ARG A 838 34.50 -14.63 -3.46
CA ARG A 838 35.49 -14.60 -2.37
C ARG A 838 34.79 -14.70 -1.01
N ARG A 839 34.59 -15.92 -0.53
CA ARG A 839 34.17 -16.18 0.86
C ARG A 839 35.29 -15.76 1.80
N VAL A 840 35.00 -14.85 2.73
CA VAL A 840 35.94 -14.43 3.79
C VAL A 840 35.50 -15.05 5.12
N PRO A 841 36.21 -16.08 5.63
CA PRO A 841 35.87 -16.68 6.92
C PRO A 841 35.89 -15.64 8.06
N HIS A 842 34.97 -15.78 9.02
CA HIS A 842 35.00 -14.92 10.20
C HIS A 842 36.18 -15.27 11.10
N THR A 843 37.07 -14.31 11.35
CA THR A 843 38.08 -14.43 12.40
C THR A 843 37.40 -14.47 13.77
N ALA A 844 38.05 -15.08 14.77
CA ALA A 844 37.56 -15.08 16.15
C ALA A 844 37.45 -13.68 16.77
N VAL A 845 38.15 -12.68 16.20
CA VAL A 845 38.00 -11.26 16.55
C VAL A 845 36.71 -10.70 15.94
N ARG A 846 36.46 -10.94 14.64
CA ARG A 846 35.25 -10.48 13.95
C ARG A 846 33.95 -11.02 14.59
N LYS A 847 33.94 -12.29 15.03
CA LYS A 847 32.79 -12.86 15.77
C LYS A 847 32.51 -12.13 17.09
N ARG A 848 33.55 -11.99 17.93
CA ARG A 848 33.42 -11.31 19.24
C ARG A 848 33.02 -9.84 19.11
N ILE A 849 33.49 -9.13 18.09
CA ILE A 849 33.02 -7.76 17.80
C ILE A 849 31.51 -7.77 17.47
N ALA A 850 31.06 -8.66 16.58
CA ALA A 850 29.64 -8.74 16.23
C ALA A 850 28.75 -9.09 17.44
N GLU A 851 29.17 -10.06 18.26
CA GLU A 851 28.50 -10.44 19.52
C GLU A 851 28.41 -9.27 20.50
N HIS A 852 29.51 -8.54 20.72
CA HIS A 852 29.57 -7.37 21.62
C HIS A 852 28.73 -6.18 21.13
N MET A 853 28.72 -5.90 19.83
CA MET A 853 27.87 -4.84 19.25
C MET A 853 26.38 -5.15 19.40
N VAL A 854 25.97 -6.41 19.14
CA VAL A 854 24.59 -6.87 19.33
C VAL A 854 24.20 -6.81 20.81
N GLN A 855 25.08 -7.25 21.71
CA GLN A 855 24.85 -7.21 23.16
C GLN A 855 24.67 -5.77 23.66
N SER A 856 25.54 -4.84 23.24
CA SER A 856 25.44 -3.43 23.61
C SER A 856 24.07 -2.85 23.24
N LEU A 857 23.71 -2.89 21.95
CA LEU A 857 22.53 -2.20 21.40
C LEU A 857 21.19 -2.86 21.76
N LEU A 858 21.12 -4.19 21.81
CA LEU A 858 19.84 -4.89 21.97
C LEU A 858 19.59 -5.45 23.38
N ARG A 859 20.63 -5.51 24.24
CA ARG A 859 20.55 -6.25 25.53
C ARG A 859 21.11 -5.49 26.73
N THR A 860 21.99 -4.51 26.56
CA THR A 860 22.65 -3.84 27.70
C THR A 860 22.16 -2.42 27.92
N ALA A 861 22.20 -1.54 26.93
CA ALA A 861 21.86 -0.13 27.10
C ALA A 861 20.73 0.30 26.15
N PRO A 862 19.74 1.09 26.61
CA PRO A 862 18.85 1.82 25.72
C PRO A 862 19.58 3.04 25.13
N HIS A 863 20.07 2.93 23.89
CA HIS A 863 20.78 4.01 23.19
C HIS A 863 19.80 5.12 22.77
N VAL A 864 20.07 6.35 23.21
CA VAL A 864 19.44 7.57 22.66
C VAL A 864 20.53 8.48 22.11
N THR A 865 20.25 9.15 20.98
CA THR A 865 21.24 10.00 20.29
C THR A 865 20.76 11.43 20.14
N THR A 866 21.58 12.36 20.61
CA THR A 866 21.40 13.81 20.41
C THR A 866 22.33 14.29 19.29
N VAL A 867 21.90 15.28 18.51
CA VAL A 867 22.63 15.79 17.33
C VAL A 867 22.74 17.32 17.42
N PHE A 868 23.96 17.84 17.34
CA PHE A 868 24.25 19.28 17.24
C PHE A 868 25.12 19.54 15.99
N GLU A 869 25.18 20.79 15.52
CA GLU A 869 26.15 21.21 14.49
C GLU A 869 27.26 22.04 15.15
N ALA A 870 28.53 21.73 14.82
CA ALA A 870 29.69 22.47 15.28
C ALA A 870 30.25 23.37 14.17
N ASP A 871 30.58 24.62 14.51
CA ASP A 871 31.41 25.49 13.68
C ASP A 871 32.89 25.29 14.00
N LEU A 872 33.70 24.95 12.99
CA LEU A 872 35.14 24.75 13.14
C LEU A 872 35.98 25.90 12.59
N ALA A 873 35.41 27.09 12.34
CA ALA A 873 36.16 28.24 11.81
C ALA A 873 37.35 28.60 12.70
N ALA A 874 37.14 28.73 14.03
CA ALA A 874 38.19 29.04 14.99
C ALA A 874 39.25 27.93 15.07
N VAL A 875 38.83 26.67 15.19
CA VAL A 875 39.70 25.48 15.19
C VAL A 875 40.57 25.39 13.93
N LEU A 876 40.01 25.68 12.75
CA LEU A 876 40.76 25.65 11.49
C LEU A 876 41.76 26.81 11.38
N ALA A 877 41.43 28.00 11.89
CA ALA A 877 42.36 29.12 11.97
C ALA A 877 43.55 28.81 12.90
N ASP A 878 43.28 28.32 14.11
CA ASP A 878 44.31 27.91 15.07
C ASP A 878 45.20 26.79 14.52
N ARG A 879 44.59 25.75 13.96
CA ARG A 879 45.32 24.64 13.33
C ARG A 879 46.21 25.13 12.20
N SER A 880 45.74 26.06 11.37
CA SER A 880 46.52 26.59 10.25
C SER A 880 47.77 27.33 10.73
N ARG A 881 47.67 28.05 11.86
CA ARG A 881 48.81 28.72 12.51
C ARG A 881 49.80 27.75 13.16
N ARG A 882 49.32 26.75 13.92
CA ARG A 882 50.19 25.88 14.74
C ARG A 882 50.71 24.61 14.03
N ARG A 883 50.11 24.20 12.91
CA ARG A 883 50.42 22.93 12.20
C ARG A 883 51.90 22.71 11.94
N GLU A 884 52.64 23.73 11.51
CA GLU A 884 54.06 23.60 11.15
C GLU A 884 54.98 23.50 12.38
N GLU A 885 54.64 24.16 13.47
CA GLU A 885 55.35 24.01 14.75
C GLU A 885 55.14 22.60 15.31
N PHE A 886 53.89 22.15 15.35
CA PHE A 886 53.50 20.82 15.82
C PHE A 886 54.15 19.70 14.98
N ALA A 887 54.19 19.86 13.65
CA ALA A 887 54.89 18.93 12.76
C ALA A 887 56.41 18.89 13.01
N ARG A 888 57.07 20.05 13.18
CA ARG A 888 58.51 20.11 13.52
C ARG A 888 58.83 19.46 14.88
N ARG A 889 57.89 19.50 15.82
CA ARG A 889 57.98 18.85 17.14
C ARG A 889 57.54 17.37 17.13
N GLY A 890 57.29 16.77 15.97
CA GLY A 890 56.99 15.34 15.81
C GLY A 890 55.52 14.93 16.02
N ALA A 891 54.59 15.88 16.18
CA ALA A 891 53.18 15.62 16.47
C ALA A 891 52.23 16.32 15.48
N PRO A 892 52.05 15.81 14.24
CA PRO A 892 51.15 16.39 13.25
C PRO A 892 49.74 16.70 13.81
N LEU A 893 49.34 17.97 13.76
CA LEU A 893 48.10 18.45 14.38
C LEU A 893 46.87 18.06 13.55
N THR A 894 46.02 17.20 14.11
CA THR A 894 44.77 16.70 13.49
C THR A 894 43.54 17.32 14.15
N LEU A 895 42.41 17.35 13.44
CA LEU A 895 41.13 17.82 14.02
C LEU A 895 40.68 16.96 15.20
N THR A 896 41.01 15.67 15.22
CA THR A 896 40.69 14.76 16.32
C THR A 896 41.27 15.23 17.66
N ALA A 897 42.43 15.89 17.68
CA ALA A 897 43.00 16.43 18.92
C ALA A 897 42.12 17.53 19.54
N TYR A 898 41.50 18.39 18.71
CA TYR A 898 40.54 19.41 19.15
C TYR A 898 39.24 18.77 19.67
N PHE A 899 38.72 17.75 18.99
CA PHE A 899 37.54 17.02 19.47
C PHE A 899 37.79 16.28 20.79
N VAL A 900 38.99 15.72 21.01
CA VAL A 900 39.38 15.12 22.29
C VAL A 900 39.38 16.18 23.41
N GLN A 901 39.99 17.34 23.18
CA GLN A 901 40.04 18.43 24.16
C GLN A 901 38.65 19.04 24.43
N ALA A 902 37.81 19.23 23.41
CA ALA A 902 36.42 19.66 23.58
C ALA A 902 35.56 18.61 24.31
N ALA A 903 35.79 17.31 24.07
CA ALA A 903 35.14 16.23 24.82
C ALA A 903 35.60 16.22 26.29
N VAL A 904 36.88 16.48 26.59
CA VAL A 904 37.36 16.64 27.98
C VAL A 904 36.65 17.81 28.68
N ALA A 905 36.48 18.95 28.01
CA ALA A 905 35.72 20.08 28.55
C ALA A 905 34.24 19.72 28.81
N ALA A 906 33.59 19.04 27.86
CA ALA A 906 32.21 18.58 28.00
C ALA A 906 32.02 17.51 29.09
N ILE A 907 32.95 16.56 29.22
CA ILE A 907 32.98 15.56 30.32
C ILE A 907 33.12 16.25 31.68
N ARG A 908 33.97 17.28 31.80
CA ARG A 908 34.10 18.04 33.06
C ARG A 908 32.82 18.80 33.43
N ALA A 909 32.00 19.17 32.44
CA ALA A 909 30.71 19.81 32.65
C ALA A 909 29.55 18.80 32.89
N VAL A 910 29.68 17.58 32.39
CA VAL A 910 28.71 16.47 32.55
C VAL A 910 29.48 15.17 32.86
N PRO A 911 29.91 14.95 34.12
CA PRO A 911 30.75 13.81 34.50
C PRO A 911 30.13 12.44 34.22
N GLU A 912 28.80 12.35 34.19
CA GLU A 912 28.03 11.15 33.84
C GLU A 912 28.24 10.67 32.39
N ALA A 913 28.87 11.48 31.52
CA ALA A 913 29.34 10.99 30.23
C ALA A 913 30.54 10.03 30.36
N ASN A 914 31.34 10.15 31.42
CA ASN A 914 32.57 9.38 31.66
C ASN A 914 32.36 8.34 32.77
N SER A 915 31.31 7.53 32.63
CA SER A 915 30.87 6.56 33.65
C SER A 915 30.58 5.16 33.09
N ARG A 916 30.18 4.28 34.01
CA ARG A 916 29.63 2.95 33.76
C ARG A 916 28.39 2.72 34.61
N TRP A 917 27.34 2.14 34.02
CA TRP A 917 26.18 1.63 34.77
C TRP A 917 26.47 0.26 35.40
N THR A 918 26.02 0.06 36.64
CA THR A 918 26.00 -1.23 37.33
C THR A 918 24.62 -1.46 37.99
N ASP A 919 24.33 -2.67 38.44
CA ASP A 919 23.02 -3.00 39.03
C ASP A 919 22.76 -2.32 40.39
N THR A 920 23.79 -1.75 41.03
CA THR A 920 23.70 -1.13 42.37
C THR A 920 24.08 0.36 42.40
N ALA A 921 24.85 0.86 41.43
CA ALA A 921 25.32 2.24 41.37
C ALA A 921 25.73 2.71 39.96
N LEU A 922 25.85 4.02 39.79
CA LEU A 922 26.55 4.62 38.66
C LEU A 922 28.02 4.86 39.06
N GLU A 923 28.96 4.21 38.37
CA GLU A 923 30.40 4.39 38.58
C GLU A 923 30.91 5.53 37.68
N ILE A 924 31.08 6.74 38.22
CA ILE A 924 31.69 7.86 37.50
C ILE A 924 33.21 7.79 37.63
N HIS A 925 33.94 7.92 36.52
CA HIS A 925 35.40 7.88 36.51
C HIS A 925 35.98 9.30 36.53
N GLU A 926 36.81 9.62 37.54
CA GLU A 926 37.60 10.87 37.54
C GLU A 926 38.68 10.88 36.45
N PRO A 927 39.44 9.78 36.19
CA PRO A 927 40.35 9.73 35.06
C PRO A 927 39.58 9.68 33.74
N ILE A 928 39.90 10.60 32.83
CA ILE A 928 39.32 10.65 31.49
C ILE A 928 40.25 9.88 30.54
N HIS A 929 39.76 8.76 30.01
CA HIS A 929 40.48 7.89 29.08
C HIS A 929 39.68 7.74 27.79
N ILE A 930 40.11 8.41 26.72
CA ILE A 930 39.30 8.51 25.49
C ILE A 930 39.76 7.48 24.46
N GLY A 931 38.89 6.53 24.14
CA GLY A 931 39.02 5.65 22.99
C GLY A 931 38.81 6.42 21.69
N VAL A 932 39.68 6.24 20.69
CA VAL A 932 39.54 6.89 19.37
C VAL A 932 39.45 5.85 18.28
N ALA A 933 38.28 5.72 17.66
CA ALA A 933 38.04 4.73 16.62
C ALA A 933 38.92 4.99 15.40
N THR A 934 39.79 4.02 15.10
CA THR A 934 40.85 4.10 14.09
C THR A 934 40.71 2.92 13.13
N ALA A 935 40.53 3.20 11.84
CA ALA A 935 40.47 2.17 10.81
C ALA A 935 41.87 1.61 10.52
N VAL A 936 42.03 0.30 10.62
CA VAL A 936 43.26 -0.44 10.28
C VAL A 936 42.95 -1.40 9.14
N GLU A 937 43.76 -1.33 8.08
CA GLU A 937 43.58 -2.13 6.88
C GLU A 937 43.67 -3.64 7.18
N GLY A 938 42.82 -4.45 6.53
CA GLY A 938 42.71 -5.90 6.79
C GLY A 938 42.05 -6.31 8.12
N THR A 939 42.24 -5.54 9.20
CA THR A 939 41.73 -5.86 10.56
C THR A 939 40.36 -5.25 10.85
N GLY A 940 40.07 -4.06 10.34
CA GLY A 940 38.83 -3.32 10.59
C GLY A 940 39.00 -2.14 11.55
N LEU A 941 37.93 -1.76 12.25
CA LEU A 941 37.94 -0.64 13.19
C LEU A 941 38.47 -1.10 14.56
N LEU A 942 39.56 -0.49 15.03
CA LEU A 942 40.10 -0.65 16.39
C LEU A 942 39.84 0.62 17.20
N VAL A 943 39.80 0.52 18.53
CA VAL A 943 39.60 1.67 19.43
C VAL A 943 40.76 1.76 20.44
N PRO A 944 41.95 2.22 20.02
CA PRO A 944 43.03 2.57 20.94
C PRO A 944 42.61 3.67 21.93
N VAL A 945 43.10 3.56 23.17
CA VAL A 945 42.72 4.41 24.30
C VAL A 945 43.83 5.42 24.62
N LEU A 946 43.54 6.71 24.44
CA LEU A 946 44.38 7.79 24.93
C LEU A 946 44.20 7.93 26.45
N ARG A 947 45.18 7.43 27.20
CA ARG A 947 45.21 7.54 28.67
C ARG A 947 45.46 8.98 29.12
N ASP A 948 44.83 9.31 30.23
CA ASP A 948 44.92 10.60 30.92
C ASP A 948 44.66 11.79 30.00
N ALA A 949 43.71 11.65 29.07
CA ALA A 949 43.30 12.73 28.17
C ALA A 949 42.86 13.98 28.95
N GLY A 950 42.33 13.80 30.16
CA GLY A 950 41.92 14.88 31.06
C GLY A 950 43.04 15.74 31.65
N SER A 951 44.33 15.35 31.54
CA SER A 951 45.48 16.14 32.03
C SER A 951 46.44 16.60 30.93
N ARG A 952 46.24 16.16 29.68
CA ARG A 952 47.06 16.54 28.52
C ARG A 952 46.66 17.92 27.98
N ASP A 953 47.64 18.67 27.49
CA ASP A 953 47.38 19.83 26.64
C ASP A 953 47.14 19.41 25.17
N LEU A 954 46.88 20.37 24.28
CA LEU A 954 46.64 20.10 22.85
C LEU A 954 47.85 19.43 22.15
N PHE A 955 49.08 19.73 22.59
CA PHE A 955 50.30 19.14 22.03
C PHE A 955 50.48 17.69 22.49
N ASP A 956 50.34 17.42 23.79
CA ASP A 956 50.45 16.07 24.36
C ASP A 956 49.30 15.15 23.92
N THR A 957 48.12 15.73 23.62
CA THR A 957 47.03 15.04 22.93
C THR A 957 47.42 14.70 21.49
N ALA A 958 47.93 15.66 20.71
CA ALA A 958 48.33 15.40 19.34
C ALA A 958 49.47 14.36 19.25
N LEU A 959 50.46 14.43 20.14
CA LEU A 959 51.56 13.47 20.21
C LEU A 959 51.05 12.05 20.54
N GLY A 960 50.23 11.91 21.58
CA GLY A 960 49.67 10.62 21.99
C GLY A 960 48.75 9.99 20.94
N LEU A 961 47.93 10.78 20.25
CA LEU A 961 47.10 10.28 19.14
C LEU A 961 47.93 9.81 17.95
N ASN A 962 49.02 10.51 17.60
CA ASN A 962 49.89 10.12 16.51
C ASN A 962 50.68 8.83 16.82
N ASP A 963 51.15 8.64 18.06
CA ASP A 963 51.72 7.35 18.52
C ASP A 963 50.71 6.21 18.35
N LEU A 964 49.51 6.35 18.92
CA LEU A 964 48.48 5.32 18.87
C LEU A 964 48.08 4.96 17.44
N VAL A 965 47.94 5.94 16.54
CA VAL A 965 47.64 5.70 15.11
C VAL A 965 48.82 5.03 14.39
N THR A 966 50.06 5.39 14.75
CA THR A 966 51.27 4.76 14.16
C THR A 966 51.37 3.30 14.58
N ARG A 967 51.27 3.00 15.88
CA ARG A 967 51.27 1.63 16.40
C ARG A 967 50.05 0.82 15.93
N ALA A 968 48.88 1.45 15.76
CA ALA A 968 47.70 0.81 15.16
C ALA A 968 47.95 0.32 13.72
N ARG A 969 48.62 1.15 12.90
CA ARG A 969 48.96 0.81 11.51
C ARG A 969 50.11 -0.20 11.40
N ALA A 970 51.07 -0.15 12.33
CA ALA A 970 52.16 -1.13 12.42
C ALA A 970 51.71 -2.49 12.99
N GLY A 971 50.52 -2.58 13.61
CA GLY A 971 50.06 -3.79 14.30
C GLY A 971 50.67 -3.98 15.70
N GLU A 972 51.29 -2.93 16.25
CA GLU A 972 52.07 -2.92 17.50
C GLU A 972 51.25 -2.52 18.75
N LEU A 973 49.91 -2.43 18.62
CA LEU A 973 49.06 -2.18 19.78
C LEU A 973 48.99 -3.40 20.70
N SER A 974 49.33 -3.19 21.97
CA SER A 974 49.15 -4.22 22.99
C SER A 974 47.67 -4.37 23.38
N PRO A 975 47.28 -5.50 23.99
CA PRO A 975 45.95 -5.63 24.61
C PRO A 975 45.65 -4.59 25.70
N ALA A 976 46.66 -3.90 26.24
CA ALA A 976 46.50 -2.83 27.22
C ALA A 976 46.21 -1.45 26.56
N ASP A 977 46.61 -1.24 25.31
CA ASP A 977 46.27 -0.02 24.54
C ASP A 977 44.80 0.00 24.10
N LEU A 978 44.12 -1.17 24.09
CA LEU A 978 42.74 -1.35 23.64
C LEU A 978 41.72 -1.50 24.78
N ARG A 979 42.13 -1.31 26.06
CA ARG A 979 41.28 -1.56 27.25
C ARG A 979 41.27 -0.39 28.21
N GLY A 980 40.17 -0.25 28.96
CA GLY A 980 40.03 0.76 30.00
C GLY A 980 39.86 2.18 29.48
N GLY A 981 39.27 2.35 28.29
CA GLY A 981 38.69 3.63 27.89
C GLY A 981 37.37 3.85 28.62
N THR A 982 37.13 5.07 29.07
CA THR A 982 35.94 5.49 29.84
C THR A 982 34.94 6.27 28.98
N PHE A 983 35.40 6.81 27.85
CA PHE A 983 34.60 7.45 26.80
C PHE A 983 35.15 7.07 25.42
N THR A 984 34.36 7.18 24.35
CA THR A 984 34.82 6.90 22.97
C THR A 984 34.45 8.02 22.00
N ILE A 985 35.34 8.32 21.04
CA ILE A 985 35.10 9.19 19.88
C ILE A 985 35.21 8.35 18.60
N SER A 986 34.21 8.44 17.73
CA SER A 986 34.12 7.76 16.44
C SER A 986 33.98 8.77 15.30
N ASN A 987 35.09 9.02 14.60
CA ASN A 987 35.12 9.91 13.43
C ASN A 987 34.73 9.14 12.17
N HIS A 988 33.45 9.24 11.80
CA HIS A 988 32.90 8.69 10.56
C HIS A 988 32.90 9.72 9.40
N GLY A 989 33.17 10.99 9.70
CA GLY A 989 33.28 12.05 8.70
C GLY A 989 34.41 11.86 7.70
N VAL A 990 35.49 11.17 8.08
CA VAL A 990 36.63 10.87 7.18
C VAL A 990 36.27 9.92 6.02
N SER A 991 35.20 9.13 6.14
CA SER A 991 34.66 8.33 5.01
C SER A 991 33.53 9.04 4.24
N GLY A 992 33.28 10.32 4.54
CA GLY A 992 32.27 11.14 3.88
C GLY A 992 30.87 11.08 4.50
N SER A 993 30.66 10.32 5.57
CA SER A 993 29.36 10.26 6.24
C SER A 993 29.05 11.58 6.97
N LEU A 994 27.90 12.18 6.66
CA LEU A 994 27.44 13.44 7.28
C LEU A 994 27.05 13.25 8.74
N LEU A 995 26.39 12.14 9.07
CA LEU A 995 25.77 11.86 10.37
C LEU A 995 25.65 10.35 10.57
N ALA A 996 25.86 9.88 11.81
CA ALA A 996 25.57 8.51 12.22
C ALA A 996 24.81 8.49 13.56
N ALA A 997 23.70 7.75 13.61
CA ALA A 997 22.86 7.57 14.78
C ALA A 997 22.07 6.24 14.71
N PRO A 998 21.98 5.47 15.80
CA PRO A 998 22.85 5.52 16.97
C PRO A 998 24.26 5.07 16.62
N ILE A 999 25.27 5.59 17.32
CA ILE A 999 26.60 4.99 17.33
C ILE A 999 26.64 4.02 18.51
N ILE A 1000 26.99 2.76 18.26
CA ILE A 1000 26.92 1.72 19.29
C ILE A 1000 27.96 2.01 20.37
N ILE A 1001 27.49 2.33 21.57
CA ILE A 1001 28.31 2.55 22.77
C ILE A 1001 29.22 1.34 23.03
N ASN A 1002 30.50 1.59 23.25
CA ASN A 1002 31.50 0.58 23.56
C ASN A 1002 31.39 0.13 25.02
N GLN A 1003 30.52 -0.83 25.30
CA GLN A 1003 30.26 -1.34 26.66
C GLN A 1003 31.56 -1.80 27.36
N PRO A 1004 31.81 -1.39 28.62
CA PRO A 1004 30.81 -0.92 29.59
C PRO A 1004 30.69 0.60 29.75
N GLN A 1005 31.14 1.41 28.78
CA GLN A 1005 31.01 2.88 28.83
C GLN A 1005 29.54 3.33 28.77
N SER A 1006 29.26 4.55 29.26
CA SER A 1006 27.92 5.17 29.21
C SER A 1006 27.64 6.03 27.98
N ALA A 1007 28.65 6.44 27.21
CA ALA A 1007 28.47 7.34 26.06
C ALA A 1007 29.54 7.20 24.96
N ILE A 1008 29.19 7.61 23.74
CA ILE A 1008 30.07 7.68 22.57
C ILE A 1008 29.75 8.91 21.71
N LEU A 1009 30.79 9.65 21.29
CA LEU A 1009 30.70 10.82 20.42
C LEU A 1009 31.00 10.44 18.97
N GLY A 1010 30.09 10.77 18.06
CA GLY A 1010 30.26 10.77 16.62
C GLY A 1010 30.73 12.12 16.09
N VAL A 1011 31.68 12.08 15.16
CA VAL A 1011 32.09 13.25 14.37
C VAL A 1011 31.80 12.97 12.90
N GLY A 1012 30.87 13.73 12.33
CA GLY A 1012 30.48 13.69 10.92
C GLY A 1012 31.41 14.46 9.99
N LYS A 1013 31.14 14.40 8.69
CA LYS A 1013 31.94 15.04 7.65
C LYS A 1013 31.99 16.56 7.85
N LEU A 1014 33.20 17.11 7.77
CA LEU A 1014 33.43 18.55 7.72
C LEU A 1014 33.26 19.06 6.28
N GLU A 1015 32.38 20.03 6.09
CA GLU A 1015 32.16 20.68 4.80
C GLU A 1015 31.80 22.16 4.95
N LYS A 1016 31.99 22.92 3.87
CA LYS A 1016 31.62 24.34 3.83
C LYS A 1016 30.12 24.45 3.51
N ARG A 1017 29.36 25.10 4.39
CA ARG A 1017 27.91 25.33 4.22
C ARG A 1017 27.59 26.83 4.25
N PRO A 1018 26.66 27.33 3.42
CA PRO A 1018 26.06 28.64 3.63
C PRO A 1018 25.16 28.56 4.87
N VAL A 1019 25.36 29.48 5.82
CA VAL A 1019 24.59 29.60 7.05
C VAL A 1019 24.26 31.07 7.29
N VAL A 1020 23.13 31.36 7.91
CA VAL A 1020 22.83 32.71 8.42
C VAL A 1020 23.60 32.88 9.75
N VAL A 1021 24.21 34.04 9.94
CA VAL A 1021 24.77 34.48 11.22
C VAL A 1021 24.30 35.90 11.53
N ASP A 1022 24.07 36.17 12.81
CA ASP A 1022 23.72 37.49 13.30
C ASP A 1022 25.00 38.28 13.57
N GLU A 1023 25.21 39.38 12.83
CA GLU A 1023 26.34 40.30 13.03
C GLU A 1023 25.82 41.67 13.48
N GLY A 1024 25.46 41.77 14.76
CA GLY A 1024 24.76 42.94 15.32
C GLY A 1024 23.25 42.79 15.11
N ASP A 1025 22.62 43.83 14.55
CA ASP A 1025 21.19 43.82 14.19
C ASP A 1025 20.95 43.34 12.73
N GLU A 1026 21.96 42.80 12.05
CA GLU A 1026 21.88 42.31 10.66
C GLU A 1026 22.10 40.79 10.55
N GLU A 1027 21.17 40.10 9.89
CA GLU A 1027 21.31 38.71 9.45
C GLU A 1027 22.15 38.63 8.16
N LYS A 1028 23.23 37.84 8.15
CA LYS A 1028 24.11 37.68 6.98
C LYS A 1028 24.31 36.22 6.59
N ILE A 1029 24.14 35.90 5.31
CA ILE A 1029 24.51 34.59 4.76
C ILE A 1029 26.02 34.53 4.58
N VAL A 1030 26.68 33.65 5.33
CA VAL A 1030 28.13 33.43 5.29
C VAL A 1030 28.46 31.97 5.05
N VAL A 1031 29.60 31.69 4.43
CA VAL A 1031 30.09 30.32 4.32
C VAL A 1031 30.90 29.96 5.57
N ARG A 1032 30.50 28.90 6.28
CA ARG A 1032 31.20 28.37 7.46
C ARG A 1032 31.57 26.89 7.29
N PRO A 1033 32.72 26.45 7.85
CA PRO A 1033 33.10 25.04 7.88
C PRO A 1033 32.37 24.33 9.03
N ARG A 1034 31.36 23.54 8.69
CA ARG A 1034 30.43 22.89 9.63
C ARG A 1034 30.59 21.37 9.60
N CYS A 1035 30.34 20.73 10.73
CA CYS A 1035 30.16 19.28 10.84
C CYS A 1035 29.08 18.95 11.87
N TYR A 1036 28.32 17.88 11.66
CA TYR A 1036 27.45 17.34 12.70
C TYR A 1036 28.26 16.58 13.75
N VAL A 1037 27.87 16.74 15.02
CA VAL A 1037 28.36 15.98 16.16
C VAL A 1037 27.19 15.24 16.78
N THR A 1038 27.33 13.93 16.98
CA THR A 1038 26.27 13.07 17.54
C THR A 1038 26.72 12.48 18.86
N LEU A 1039 25.95 12.63 19.94
CA LEU A 1039 26.24 11.96 21.21
C LEU A 1039 25.24 10.85 21.42
N THR A 1040 25.68 9.59 21.38
CA THR A 1040 24.85 8.45 21.78
C THR A 1040 25.12 8.11 23.23
N VAL A 1041 24.07 8.05 24.05
CA VAL A 1041 24.12 7.83 25.50
C VAL A 1041 23.29 6.63 25.92
N ASP A 1042 23.70 5.98 27.01
CA ASP A 1042 22.86 5.04 27.76
C ASP A 1042 21.79 5.84 28.51
N HIS A 1043 20.52 5.71 28.11
CA HIS A 1043 19.43 6.50 28.69
C HIS A 1043 19.08 6.11 30.14
N ARG A 1044 19.76 5.12 30.74
CA ARG A 1044 19.73 4.88 32.20
C ARG A 1044 20.64 5.85 32.96
N VAL A 1045 21.62 6.44 32.27
CA VAL A 1045 22.70 7.25 32.84
C VAL A 1045 22.49 8.74 32.59
N MET A 1046 22.07 9.10 31.38
CA MET A 1046 21.80 10.48 30.97
C MET A 1046 20.49 10.59 30.21
N ASP A 1047 19.72 11.62 30.54
CA ASP A 1047 18.55 12.05 29.78
C ASP A 1047 18.94 13.02 28.64
N GLY A 1048 17.93 13.45 27.87
CA GLY A 1048 18.11 14.44 26.81
C GLY A 1048 18.63 15.80 27.29
N HIS A 1049 18.36 16.20 28.54
CA HIS A 1049 18.85 17.48 29.07
C HIS A 1049 20.37 17.43 29.31
N ARG A 1050 20.86 16.35 29.92
CA ARG A 1050 22.30 16.12 30.14
C ARG A 1050 23.05 15.91 28.82
N ALA A 1051 22.46 15.19 27.87
CA ALA A 1051 23.02 15.00 26.54
C ALA A 1051 23.10 16.31 25.73
N ASN A 1052 22.06 17.15 25.78
CA ASN A 1052 22.09 18.50 25.22
C ASN A 1052 23.20 19.33 25.86
N ARG A 1053 23.28 19.34 27.21
CA ARG A 1053 24.28 20.13 27.93
C ARG A 1053 25.72 19.74 27.59
N PHE A 1054 25.99 18.45 27.40
CA PHE A 1054 27.29 17.97 26.92
C PHE A 1054 27.62 18.55 25.54
N LEU A 1055 26.67 18.47 24.59
CA LEU A 1055 26.89 18.94 23.23
C LEU A 1055 26.96 20.47 23.13
N GLU A 1056 26.19 21.22 23.91
CA GLU A 1056 26.33 22.68 24.07
C GLU A 1056 27.78 23.06 24.42
N VAL A 1057 28.34 22.46 25.47
CA VAL A 1057 29.70 22.74 25.93
C VAL A 1057 30.73 22.32 24.86
N LEU A 1058 30.51 21.18 24.20
CA LEU A 1058 31.39 20.71 23.13
C LEU A 1058 31.40 21.65 21.92
N VAL A 1059 30.24 22.05 21.39
CA VAL A 1059 30.18 22.95 20.21
C VAL A 1059 30.61 24.37 20.56
N HIS A 1060 30.32 24.86 21.78
CA HIS A 1060 30.81 26.14 22.24
C HIS A 1060 32.34 26.15 22.35
N THR A 1061 32.94 25.10 22.92
CA THR A 1061 34.42 24.98 23.03
C THR A 1061 35.08 24.97 21.65
N LEU A 1062 34.48 24.30 20.66
CA LEU A 1062 34.98 24.27 19.29
C LEU A 1062 34.79 25.60 18.54
N GLY A 1063 33.63 26.24 18.71
CA GLY A 1063 33.30 27.50 18.03
C GLY A 1063 34.06 28.71 18.60
N ALA A 1064 34.28 28.75 19.91
CA ALA A 1064 34.99 29.80 20.63
C ALA A 1064 36.45 29.42 20.93
N TRP A 1065 37.08 28.60 20.08
CA TRP A 1065 38.45 28.13 20.31
C TRP A 1065 39.44 29.31 20.41
N PRO A 1066 40.33 29.36 21.43
CA PRO A 1066 41.27 30.47 21.61
C PRO A 1066 42.12 30.73 20.36
N ALA A 1067 42.12 32.00 19.96
CA ALA A 1067 42.69 32.47 18.70
C ALA A 1067 44.23 32.45 18.62
#